data_AF-A0AA50CRB6-F1
#
_entry.id   AF-A0AA50CRB6-F1
#
_cell.length_a   1.000
_cell.length_b   1.000
_cell.length_c   1.000
_cell.angle_alpha   90.00
_cell.angle_beta   90.00
_cell.angle_gamma   90.00
#
_symmetry.space_group_name_H-M   'P 1'
#
loop_
_entity.id
_entity.type
_entity.pdbx_description
1 polymer ?
#
loop_
_entity_poly.entity_id
_entity_poly.type
_entity_poly.pdbx_seq_one_letter_code
_entity_poly.pdbx_strand_id
1 'polypeptide(L)'
;MAEDQATGPLSPERNESIFRNDILPDYLPATMIPAERPRMILLGGQPGAGKTAVLIASQAELDQSGPTIRIVGDDLRSYHPQFLSFQRQDPETASQFTQADAGRWTEKLLAAAAERQVNIVFETTMRTAENVARVIGMARTAGYEVEARAVAVNPRLSWQGNHFRFEEMLHAGDAARIPPLHVHDAAVAGLRVSLEKLESENLVDRVQLRTRGGTILYDNERSEAGWSQPPHARLALEREQSRPMTRGELQRFSDDWNHVLARMEERRAPEDRIATIRSQAADDVNHLLAQRRAADSEDGQRRGRSIVQNRADALGMFVELYDNALRDAERRPIGNVEAHAVGRLSQSYMALKLVEAARDLGLLPDDAAIVSTRAMVQDKRGSQEFPAAHRLPADLSVEAPDGSCRRLTEHFDVQLNRVAIDRDIFARTDRLSRMANVVDSWLEAAGMRKTFARAANAVASGSMSADAAMSGVVEPGYAAAIAQTRRRLERNMAIAERVAIASVIVGEGGEPVRAMQGELRLRTADLENRARAKSMMEAILAETARHDRLDARSRHAADDFVRGIAENERNPRLSRLQDRSAARSNVLVPARNLPDLTERAIADRLHGSARLAEKRAEIENLSRLVFGNSQAVSASVDRITGARSGAAAGGDVREGRVGEMAGEGRSWLRGSSPARQSAQAHAPRLAAALADYGHAVDFERHQIVTQHHEAQARQRVEIPAPSLRLAEVLRTEGQDQNRRLNGEPALRRELETITLAINRRLSPVDKVDLKAGNVARLGSSLGITREQGVALRNVHEQTRALQEKNLRQNRDLSRGNQMGIRR
;
A
#
# COMPACT_ATOMS: atom_id res chain seq x y z
N MET A 1 44.27 29.95 4.13
CA MET A 1 43.37 28.77 4.15
C MET A 1 41.96 29.33 4.21
N ALA A 2 41.34 29.51 3.04
CA ALA A 2 40.10 30.27 2.93
C ALA A 2 38.91 29.41 3.35
N GLU A 3 38.05 30.02 4.16
CA GLU A 3 36.79 29.50 4.67
C GLU A 3 35.76 29.37 3.52
N ASP A 4 35.48 28.14 3.08
CA ASP A 4 34.28 27.87 2.26
C ASP A 4 33.07 27.69 3.21
N GLN A 5 32.39 28.80 3.50
CA GLN A 5 31.09 28.76 4.16
C GLN A 5 29.97 28.40 3.18
N ALA A 6 29.19 27.39 3.57
CA ALA A 6 27.75 27.20 3.37
C ALA A 6 27.15 27.25 1.94
N THR A 7 26.66 26.09 1.49
CA THR A 7 25.58 25.91 0.50
C THR A 7 25.87 26.27 -0.97
N GLY A 8 26.86 25.63 -1.61
CA GLY A 8 27.10 25.77 -3.06
C GLY A 8 27.89 24.61 -3.69
N PRO A 9 27.95 24.54 -5.04
CA PRO A 9 28.81 23.59 -5.76
C PRO A 9 30.29 23.88 -5.49
N LEU A 10 31.14 22.87 -5.58
CA LEU A 10 32.58 23.02 -5.33
C LEU A 10 33.21 24.01 -6.32
N SER A 11 34.27 24.68 -5.87
CA SER A 11 35.14 25.44 -6.78
C SER A 11 35.68 24.52 -7.89
N PRO A 12 35.89 25.03 -9.11
CA PRO A 12 36.42 24.23 -10.23
C PRO A 12 37.73 23.51 -9.87
N GLU A 13 38.62 24.18 -9.13
CA GLU A 13 39.91 23.64 -8.71
C GLU A 13 39.74 22.49 -7.71
N ARG A 14 38.80 22.62 -6.76
CA ARG A 14 38.53 21.57 -5.78
C ARG A 14 37.83 20.38 -6.43
N ASN A 15 36.88 20.62 -7.32
CA ASN A 15 36.23 19.57 -8.11
C ASN A 15 37.26 18.79 -8.94
N GLU A 16 38.19 19.48 -9.60
CA GLU A 16 39.28 18.87 -10.38
C GLU A 16 40.26 18.09 -9.50
N SER A 17 40.62 18.63 -8.35
CA SER A 17 41.52 17.96 -7.41
C SER A 17 40.94 16.62 -6.93
N ILE A 18 39.66 16.59 -6.54
CA ILE A 18 38.98 15.35 -6.10
C ILE A 18 38.89 14.35 -7.26
N PHE A 19 38.61 14.82 -8.47
CA PHE A 19 38.58 13.95 -9.64
C PHE A 19 39.92 13.26 -9.88
N ARG A 20 41.02 14.01 -9.90
CA ARG A 20 42.35 13.45 -10.23
C ARG A 20 42.94 12.58 -9.12
N ASN A 21 42.72 12.96 -7.87
CA ASN A 21 43.40 12.33 -6.73
C ASN A 21 42.60 11.19 -6.10
N ASP A 22 41.27 11.22 -6.20
CA ASP A 22 40.40 10.24 -5.52
C ASP A 22 39.61 9.40 -6.54
N ILE A 23 38.78 10.03 -7.37
CA ILE A 23 37.85 9.31 -8.27
C ILE A 23 38.58 8.55 -9.39
N LEU A 24 39.52 9.21 -10.08
CA LEU A 24 40.20 8.60 -11.22
C LEU A 24 41.03 7.37 -10.82
N PRO A 25 41.83 7.39 -9.73
CA PRO A 25 42.53 6.19 -9.26
C PRO A 25 41.61 5.04 -8.82
N ASP A 26 40.47 5.34 -8.17
CA ASP A 26 39.54 4.32 -7.66
C ASP A 26 38.81 3.57 -8.78
N TYR A 27 38.46 4.28 -9.86
CA TYR A 27 37.69 3.71 -10.97
C TYR A 27 38.54 3.30 -12.18
N LEU A 28 39.67 3.97 -12.42
CA LEU A 28 40.60 3.71 -13.52
C LEU A 28 42.03 3.64 -12.98
N PRO A 29 42.41 2.55 -12.28
CA PRO A 29 43.78 2.38 -11.82
C PRO A 29 44.75 2.30 -13.00
N ALA A 30 45.99 2.77 -12.81
CA ALA A 30 47.00 2.79 -13.87
C ALA A 30 47.38 1.39 -14.41
N THR A 31 47.03 0.33 -13.67
CA THR A 31 47.23 -1.07 -14.05
C THR A 31 46.20 -1.58 -15.06
N MET A 32 45.16 -0.81 -15.37
CA MET A 32 44.11 -1.21 -16.30
C MET A 32 44.62 -1.10 -17.74
N ILE A 33 44.67 -2.23 -18.44
CA ILE A 33 45.18 -2.34 -19.82
C ILE A 33 44.03 -2.04 -20.80
N PRO A 34 44.29 -1.33 -21.91
CA PRO A 34 43.33 -1.14 -22.99
C PRO A 34 42.73 -2.46 -23.50
N ALA A 35 41.43 -2.46 -23.81
CA ALA A 35 40.78 -3.55 -24.51
C ALA A 35 41.08 -3.46 -26.02
N GLU A 36 41.30 -4.61 -26.68
CA GLU A 36 41.58 -4.64 -28.13
C GLU A 36 40.41 -4.13 -28.98
N ARG A 37 39.18 -4.39 -28.52
CA ARG A 37 37.92 -3.96 -29.15
C ARG A 37 37.01 -3.39 -28.07
N PRO A 38 37.14 -2.10 -27.74
CA PRO A 38 36.43 -1.53 -26.61
C PRO A 38 34.91 -1.48 -26.89
N ARG A 39 34.13 -1.97 -25.93
CA ARG A 39 32.67 -2.00 -25.98
C ARG A 39 32.08 -1.07 -24.92
N MET A 40 31.01 -0.36 -25.28
CA MET A 40 30.24 0.48 -24.37
C MET A 40 28.79 0.00 -24.29
N ILE A 41 28.33 -0.36 -23.09
CA ILE A 41 26.92 -0.62 -22.81
C ILE A 41 26.34 0.60 -22.09
N LEU A 42 25.43 1.31 -22.76
CA LEU A 42 24.65 2.40 -22.18
C LEU A 42 23.35 1.84 -21.58
N LEU A 43 23.21 1.91 -20.26
CA LEU A 43 22.04 1.39 -19.54
C LEU A 43 21.04 2.52 -19.25
N GLY A 44 19.82 2.41 -19.75
CA GLY A 44 18.71 3.34 -19.57
C GLY A 44 17.57 2.80 -18.71
N GLY A 45 16.78 3.72 -18.15
CA GLY A 45 15.64 3.38 -17.31
C GLY A 45 15.36 4.47 -16.29
N GLN A 46 14.08 4.74 -16.03
CA GLN A 46 13.68 5.72 -15.02
C GLN A 46 14.19 5.34 -13.61
N PRO A 47 14.34 6.31 -12.69
CA PRO A 47 14.64 6.00 -11.29
C PRO A 47 13.65 4.99 -10.70
N GLY A 48 14.15 3.99 -9.98
CA GLY A 48 13.32 2.93 -9.38
C GLY A 48 12.94 1.78 -10.32
N ALA A 49 13.33 1.81 -11.60
CA ALA A 49 13.08 0.71 -12.54
C ALA A 49 13.84 -0.60 -12.21
N GLY A 50 14.84 -0.56 -11.31
CA GLY A 50 15.63 -1.75 -10.95
C GLY A 50 16.79 -2.04 -11.90
N LYS A 51 17.48 -0.99 -12.38
CA LYS A 51 18.63 -1.07 -13.29
C LYS A 51 19.80 -1.90 -12.76
N THR A 52 19.98 -1.99 -11.44
CA THR A 52 21.14 -2.63 -10.79
C THR A 52 21.40 -4.07 -11.26
N ALA A 53 20.35 -4.89 -11.43
CA ALA A 53 20.53 -6.27 -11.88
C ALA A 53 21.08 -6.34 -13.32
N VAL A 54 20.56 -5.49 -14.21
CA VAL A 54 21.04 -5.40 -15.59
C VAL A 54 22.43 -4.79 -15.65
N LEU A 55 22.73 -3.84 -14.77
CA LEU A 55 24.07 -3.24 -14.63
C LEU A 55 25.12 -4.29 -14.27
N ILE A 56 24.87 -5.09 -13.23
CA ILE A 56 25.76 -6.17 -12.78
C ILE A 56 25.95 -7.21 -13.89
N ALA A 57 24.86 -7.65 -14.53
CA ALA A 57 24.93 -8.62 -15.61
C ALA A 57 25.72 -8.09 -16.82
N SER A 58 25.58 -6.80 -17.15
CA SER A 58 26.30 -6.18 -18.26
C SER A 58 27.79 -6.01 -17.96
N GLN A 59 28.14 -5.71 -16.71
CA GLN A 59 29.54 -5.66 -16.29
C GLN A 59 30.20 -7.04 -16.40
N ALA A 60 29.55 -8.07 -15.84
CA ALA A 60 30.04 -9.44 -15.89
C ALA A 60 30.18 -9.98 -17.33
N GLU A 61 29.38 -9.48 -18.27
CA GLU A 61 29.52 -9.78 -19.69
C GLU A 61 30.77 -9.12 -20.29
N LEU A 62 30.95 -7.81 -20.09
CA LEU A 62 32.08 -7.09 -20.67
C LEU A 62 33.43 -7.52 -20.06
N ASP A 63 33.45 -7.90 -18.77
CA ASP A 63 34.64 -8.42 -18.09
C ASP A 63 35.21 -9.69 -18.75
N GLN A 64 34.40 -10.44 -19.49
CA GLN A 64 34.86 -11.60 -20.27
C GLN A 64 35.68 -11.20 -21.49
N SER A 65 35.52 -9.97 -21.97
CA SER A 65 36.16 -9.46 -23.20
C SER A 65 37.32 -8.48 -22.93
N GLY A 66 37.49 -8.05 -21.69
CA GLY A 66 38.57 -7.14 -21.30
C GLY A 66 38.22 -6.33 -20.04
N PRO A 67 39.16 -5.51 -19.54
CA PRO A 67 38.94 -4.71 -18.35
C PRO A 67 37.74 -3.76 -18.51
N THR A 68 36.78 -3.82 -17.57
CA THR A 68 35.56 -3.02 -17.62
C THR A 68 35.47 -2.04 -16.46
N ILE A 69 35.07 -0.82 -16.76
CA ILE A 69 34.63 0.17 -15.78
C ILE A 69 33.10 0.29 -15.75
N ARG A 70 32.54 0.26 -14.54
CA ARG A 70 31.14 0.58 -14.26
C ARG A 70 31.03 2.04 -13.80
N ILE A 71 30.34 2.87 -14.57
CA ILE A 71 30.14 4.29 -14.25
C ILE A 71 28.67 4.51 -13.84
N VAL A 72 28.46 4.86 -12.58
CA VAL A 72 27.15 5.27 -12.03
C VAL A 72 27.32 6.65 -11.40
N GLY A 73 26.70 7.67 -12.00
CA GLY A 73 26.92 9.04 -11.56
C GLY A 73 26.48 9.32 -10.12
N ASP A 74 25.51 8.56 -9.59
CA ASP A 74 25.09 8.69 -8.20
C ASP A 74 26.13 8.17 -7.20
N ASP A 75 26.93 7.16 -7.58
CA ASP A 75 27.99 6.59 -6.71
C ASP A 75 29.07 7.66 -6.45
N LEU A 76 29.28 8.59 -7.39
CA LEU A 76 30.28 9.65 -7.29
C LEU A 76 29.92 10.76 -6.28
N ARG A 77 28.68 10.83 -5.81
CA ARG A 77 28.25 11.86 -4.85
C ARG A 77 28.94 11.74 -3.49
N SER A 78 29.33 10.52 -3.10
CA SER A 78 29.99 10.23 -1.83
C SER A 78 31.36 10.90 -1.70
N TYR A 79 32.02 11.22 -2.83
CA TYR A 79 33.27 11.97 -2.88
C TYR A 79 33.10 13.45 -2.57
N HIS A 80 31.87 13.97 -2.54
CA HIS A 80 31.64 15.35 -2.14
C HIS A 80 31.96 15.52 -0.64
N PRO A 81 32.85 16.44 -0.23
CA PRO A 81 33.29 16.56 1.17
C PRO A 81 32.15 16.77 2.18
N GLN A 82 31.08 17.41 1.73
CA GLN A 82 29.88 17.69 2.53
C GLN A 82 28.72 16.70 2.31
N PHE A 83 28.94 15.58 1.60
CA PHE A 83 27.87 14.61 1.28
C PHE A 83 27.14 14.13 2.54
N LEU A 84 27.87 13.66 3.55
CA LEU A 84 27.30 13.17 4.80
C LEU A 84 26.60 14.28 5.60
N SER A 85 27.09 15.52 5.54
CA SER A 85 26.41 16.64 6.20
C SER A 85 25.08 16.98 5.55
N PHE A 86 24.98 16.98 4.21
CA PHE A 86 23.72 17.20 3.52
C PHE A 86 22.71 16.09 3.79
N GLN A 87 23.18 14.82 3.80
CA GLN A 87 22.35 13.67 4.16
C GLN A 87 21.79 13.77 5.59
N ARG A 88 22.58 14.23 6.56
CA ARG A 88 22.12 14.41 7.96
C ARG A 88 21.15 15.57 8.14
N GLN A 89 21.25 16.61 7.32
CA GLN A 89 20.35 17.77 7.41
C GLN A 89 18.97 17.44 6.86
N ASP A 90 18.91 16.92 5.64
CA ASP A 90 17.67 16.48 5.00
C ASP A 90 17.97 15.51 3.83
N PRO A 91 17.75 14.19 4.00
CA PRO A 91 17.94 13.21 2.94
C PRO A 91 17.12 13.45 1.67
N GLU A 92 15.94 14.08 1.78
CA GLU A 92 15.07 14.34 0.62
C GLU A 92 15.66 15.44 -0.27
N THR A 93 16.27 16.46 0.33
CA THR A 93 16.86 17.60 -0.39
C THR A 93 18.39 17.55 -0.48
N ALA A 94 19.07 16.54 0.05
CA ALA A 94 20.53 16.45 -0.05
C ALA A 94 21.03 16.43 -1.52
N SER A 95 20.24 15.84 -2.41
CA SER A 95 20.65 15.57 -3.79
C SER A 95 20.85 16.82 -4.66
N GLN A 96 20.18 17.94 -4.36
CA GLN A 96 20.34 19.21 -5.10
C GLN A 96 21.72 19.84 -4.88
N PHE A 97 22.35 19.58 -3.74
CA PHE A 97 23.66 20.17 -3.41
C PHE A 97 24.83 19.44 -4.05
N THR A 98 24.68 18.15 -4.39
CA THR A 98 25.79 17.34 -4.94
C THR A 98 25.65 17.01 -6.41
N GLN A 99 24.50 17.31 -7.05
CA GLN A 99 24.20 16.87 -8.40
C GLN A 99 25.13 17.50 -9.45
N ALA A 100 25.47 18.78 -9.31
CA ALA A 100 26.33 19.48 -10.26
C ALA A 100 27.75 18.88 -10.29
N ASP A 101 28.37 18.69 -9.11
CA ASP A 101 29.71 18.14 -9.01
C ASP A 101 29.80 16.68 -9.45
N ALA A 102 28.84 15.84 -9.03
CA ALA A 102 28.76 14.45 -9.47
C ALA A 102 28.55 14.33 -10.99
N GLY A 103 27.76 15.23 -11.59
CA GLY A 103 27.59 15.30 -13.03
C GLY A 103 28.91 15.60 -13.77
N ARG A 104 29.68 16.60 -13.30
CA ARG A 104 31.00 16.92 -13.86
C ARG A 104 31.98 15.76 -13.73
N TRP A 105 32.03 15.10 -12.58
CA TRP A 105 32.88 13.92 -12.40
C TRP A 105 32.48 12.75 -13.29
N THR A 106 31.17 12.54 -13.50
CA THR A 106 30.67 11.50 -14.41
C THR A 106 31.14 11.74 -15.83
N GLU A 107 31.04 12.98 -16.33
CA GLU A 107 31.49 13.33 -17.69
C GLU A 107 33.01 13.17 -17.84
N LYS A 108 33.79 13.63 -16.86
CA LYS A 108 35.25 13.48 -16.86
C LYS A 108 35.69 12.02 -16.79
N LEU A 109 35.02 11.21 -15.96
CA LEU A 109 35.34 9.78 -15.81
C LEU A 109 35.03 9.01 -17.10
N LEU A 110 33.91 9.33 -17.75
CA LEU A 110 33.55 8.75 -19.05
C LEU A 110 34.57 9.10 -20.13
N ALA A 111 35.00 10.36 -20.22
CA ALA A 111 36.05 10.78 -21.15
C ALA A 111 37.38 10.07 -20.89
N ALA A 112 37.82 10.01 -19.63
CA ALA A 112 39.06 9.31 -19.25
C ALA A 112 39.00 7.80 -19.54
N ALA A 113 37.84 7.16 -19.35
CA ALA A 113 37.63 5.76 -19.70
C ALA A 113 37.72 5.52 -21.21
N ALA A 114 37.09 6.40 -22.00
CA ALA A 114 37.13 6.35 -23.45
C ALA A 114 38.57 6.55 -23.99
N GLU A 115 39.31 7.51 -23.43
CA GLU A 115 40.72 7.74 -23.77
C GLU A 115 41.61 6.53 -23.47
N ARG A 116 41.33 5.80 -22.38
CA ARG A 116 42.06 4.58 -22.00
C ARG A 116 41.59 3.32 -22.72
N GLN A 117 40.56 3.41 -23.56
CA GLN A 117 40.06 2.30 -24.38
C GLN A 117 39.69 1.06 -23.55
N VAL A 118 39.11 1.25 -22.36
CA VAL A 118 38.59 0.14 -21.53
C VAL A 118 37.12 -0.11 -21.86
N ASN A 119 36.59 -1.30 -21.54
CA ASN A 119 35.16 -1.55 -21.69
C ASN A 119 34.36 -0.68 -20.70
N ILE A 120 33.20 -0.17 -21.12
CA ILE A 120 32.41 0.77 -20.32
C ILE A 120 30.99 0.26 -20.15
N VAL A 121 30.52 0.14 -18.90
CA VAL A 121 29.09 0.06 -18.59
C VAL A 121 28.66 1.37 -17.96
N PHE A 122 27.87 2.16 -18.68
CA PHE A 122 27.47 3.49 -18.23
C PHE A 122 25.98 3.54 -17.88
N GLU A 123 25.67 3.74 -16.59
CA GLU A 123 24.30 3.93 -16.12
C GLU A 123 23.82 5.37 -16.37
N THR A 124 22.67 5.48 -17.02
CA THR A 124 21.95 6.74 -17.21
C THR A 124 20.45 6.51 -17.08
N THR A 125 19.69 7.61 -17.14
CA THR A 125 18.23 7.56 -17.27
C THR A 125 17.77 7.56 -18.72
N MET A 126 18.66 7.90 -19.67
CA MET A 126 18.31 8.22 -21.07
C MET A 126 17.14 9.23 -21.16
N ARG A 127 17.11 10.21 -20.25
CA ARG A 127 16.03 11.20 -20.19
C ARG A 127 16.03 12.20 -21.36
N THR A 128 17.20 12.48 -21.93
CA THR A 128 17.38 13.50 -22.97
C THR A 128 18.08 12.88 -24.16
N ALA A 129 17.37 12.75 -25.28
CA ALA A 129 17.84 12.02 -26.46
C ALA A 129 19.10 12.65 -27.06
N GLU A 130 19.24 13.98 -27.00
CA GLU A 130 20.40 14.73 -27.49
C GLU A 130 21.64 14.46 -26.66
N ASN A 131 21.51 14.39 -25.33
CA ASN A 131 22.61 14.04 -24.44
C ASN A 131 23.05 12.58 -24.64
N VAL A 132 22.09 11.68 -24.85
CA VAL A 132 22.36 10.28 -25.17
C VAL A 132 23.12 10.18 -26.49
N ALA A 133 22.65 10.86 -27.54
CA ALA A 133 23.32 10.89 -28.84
C ALA A 133 24.74 11.49 -28.76
N ARG A 134 24.94 12.55 -27.96
CA ARG A 134 26.26 13.15 -27.72
C ARG A 134 27.23 12.15 -27.08
N VAL A 135 26.78 11.41 -26.05
CA VAL A 135 27.59 10.39 -25.38
C VAL A 135 27.97 9.27 -26.34
N ILE A 136 27.01 8.79 -27.14
CA ILE A 136 27.23 7.74 -28.12
C ILE A 136 28.20 8.20 -29.23
N GLY A 137 28.03 9.43 -29.72
CA GLY A 137 28.93 10.02 -30.73
C GLY A 137 30.36 10.08 -30.24
N MET A 138 30.58 10.54 -29.00
CA MET A 138 31.91 10.56 -28.37
C MET A 138 32.52 9.16 -28.26
N ALA A 139 31.75 8.16 -27.82
CA ALA A 139 32.23 6.77 -27.75
C ALA A 139 32.59 6.22 -29.14
N ARG A 140 31.76 6.46 -30.16
CA ARG A 140 32.05 6.03 -31.53
C ARG A 140 33.27 6.72 -32.14
N THR A 141 33.45 8.01 -31.91
CA THR A 141 34.68 8.72 -32.33
C THR A 141 35.92 8.12 -31.67
N ALA A 142 35.79 7.59 -30.45
CA ALA A 142 36.83 6.84 -29.76
C ALA A 142 36.92 5.36 -30.17
N GLY A 143 36.23 4.91 -31.22
CA GLY A 143 36.34 3.55 -31.76
C GLY A 143 35.51 2.48 -31.05
N TYR A 144 34.56 2.85 -30.19
CA TYR A 144 33.74 1.89 -29.45
C TYR A 144 32.62 1.27 -30.31
N GLU A 145 32.37 -0.02 -30.08
CA GLU A 145 31.08 -0.65 -30.35
C GLU A 145 30.11 -0.27 -29.22
N VAL A 146 28.91 0.21 -29.55
CA VAL A 146 27.96 0.78 -28.59
C VAL A 146 26.66 -0.01 -28.59
N GLU A 147 26.29 -0.53 -27.42
CA GLU A 147 25.01 -1.18 -27.16
C GLU A 147 24.16 -0.34 -26.20
N ALA A 148 22.87 -0.20 -26.49
CA ALA A 148 21.91 0.42 -25.58
C ALA A 148 21.02 -0.65 -24.93
N ARG A 149 21.07 -0.76 -23.61
CA ARG A 149 20.16 -1.60 -22.82
C ARG A 149 19.19 -0.71 -22.06
N ALA A 150 17.91 -1.05 -22.01
CA ALA A 150 16.96 -0.34 -21.16
C ALA A 150 16.05 -1.27 -20.36
N VAL A 151 15.69 -0.84 -19.16
CA VAL A 151 14.78 -1.59 -18.28
C VAL A 151 13.35 -1.11 -18.47
N ALA A 152 12.48 -2.00 -18.96
CA ALA A 152 11.07 -1.75 -19.20
C ALA A 152 10.24 -2.09 -17.96
N VAL A 153 9.70 -1.07 -17.30
CA VAL A 153 8.92 -1.18 -16.07
C VAL A 153 7.79 -0.15 -16.07
N ASN A 154 6.61 -0.56 -15.59
CA ASN A 154 5.46 0.31 -15.38
C ASN A 154 5.84 1.55 -14.51
N PRO A 155 5.48 2.78 -14.92
CA PRO A 155 5.85 3.99 -14.19
C PRO A 155 5.43 4.05 -12.72
N ARG A 156 4.26 3.49 -12.36
CA ARG A 156 3.81 3.45 -10.96
C ARG A 156 4.65 2.48 -10.13
N LEU A 157 5.05 1.35 -10.73
CA LEU A 157 5.95 0.39 -10.10
C LEU A 157 7.34 0.97 -9.86
N SER A 158 7.90 1.71 -10.80
CA SER A 158 9.19 2.39 -10.59
C SER A 158 9.10 3.53 -9.58
N TRP A 159 7.97 4.26 -9.54
CA TRP A 159 7.75 5.31 -8.54
C TRP A 159 7.67 4.74 -7.11
N GLN A 160 6.87 3.70 -6.90
CA GLN A 160 6.86 2.95 -5.65
C GLN A 160 8.26 2.44 -5.28
N GLY A 161 9.01 1.90 -6.26
CA GLY A 161 10.37 1.42 -6.05
C GLY A 161 11.32 2.49 -5.49
N ASN A 162 11.09 3.77 -5.81
CA ASN A 162 11.85 4.87 -5.22
C ASN A 162 11.54 5.05 -3.73
N HIS A 163 10.26 4.99 -3.34
CA HIS A 163 9.84 5.05 -1.93
C HIS A 163 10.34 3.85 -1.14
N PHE A 164 10.19 2.64 -1.69
CA PHE A 164 10.68 1.41 -1.07
C PHE A 164 12.18 1.50 -0.78
N ARG A 165 12.98 1.85 -1.79
CA ARG A 165 14.43 2.00 -1.63
C ARG A 165 14.79 3.09 -0.62
N PHE A 166 14.07 4.22 -0.64
CA PHE A 166 14.31 5.31 0.30
C PHE A 166 14.14 4.86 1.76
N GLU A 167 13.01 4.22 2.06
CA GLU A 167 12.72 3.77 3.43
C GLU A 167 13.67 2.66 3.89
N GLU A 168 14.02 1.71 3.02
CA GLU A 168 14.98 0.65 3.37
C GLU A 168 16.40 1.18 3.61
N MET A 169 16.85 2.15 2.81
CA MET A 169 18.15 2.80 3.04
C MET A 169 18.17 3.58 4.35
N LEU A 170 17.10 4.32 4.67
CA LEU A 170 17.00 4.99 5.97
C LEU A 170 17.04 3.99 7.13
N HIS A 171 16.33 2.88 7.01
CA HIS A 171 16.31 1.85 8.03
C HIS A 171 17.69 1.20 8.23
N ALA A 172 18.45 1.00 7.15
CA ALA A 172 19.82 0.50 7.20
C ALA A 172 20.85 1.53 7.74
N GLY A 173 20.46 2.79 7.91
CA GLY A 173 21.38 3.88 8.26
C GLY A 173 22.22 4.38 7.08
N ASP A 174 21.86 4.01 5.86
CA ASP A 174 22.53 4.40 4.62
C ASP A 174 22.02 5.75 4.10
N ALA A 175 22.79 6.35 3.18
CA ALA A 175 22.43 7.61 2.53
C ALA A 175 21.22 7.44 1.59
N ALA A 176 20.02 7.69 2.11
CA ALA A 176 18.79 7.58 1.35
C ALA A 176 18.50 8.85 0.52
N ARG A 177 17.82 8.67 -0.61
CA ARG A 177 17.25 9.80 -1.38
C ARG A 177 16.04 9.36 -2.17
N ILE A 178 15.11 10.28 -2.36
CA ILE A 178 14.02 10.14 -3.33
C ILE A 178 14.20 11.17 -4.44
N PRO A 179 14.21 10.76 -5.73
CA PRO A 179 14.24 11.74 -6.81
C PRO A 179 12.94 12.56 -6.84
N PRO A 180 12.97 13.84 -7.25
CA PRO A 180 11.76 14.59 -7.51
C PRO A 180 10.87 13.89 -8.55
N LEU A 181 9.54 13.91 -8.36
CA LEU A 181 8.60 13.22 -9.25
C LEU A 181 8.74 13.66 -10.72
N HIS A 182 8.88 14.96 -10.97
CA HIS A 182 9.08 15.48 -12.32
C HIS A 182 10.35 14.94 -13.00
N VAL A 183 11.40 14.61 -12.24
CA VAL A 183 12.63 13.99 -12.78
C VAL A 183 12.38 12.54 -13.17
N HIS A 184 11.61 11.81 -12.37
CA HIS A 184 11.18 10.46 -12.69
C HIS A 184 10.32 10.43 -13.96
N ASP A 185 9.29 11.27 -14.03
CA ASP A 185 8.34 11.29 -15.14
C ASP A 185 8.99 11.76 -16.45
N ALA A 186 9.90 12.75 -16.36
CA ALA A 186 10.70 13.15 -17.50
C ALA A 186 11.58 12.00 -18.01
N ALA A 187 12.13 11.15 -17.13
CA ALA A 187 12.90 9.98 -17.55
C ALA A 187 12.01 8.90 -18.21
N VAL A 188 10.78 8.71 -17.73
CA VAL A 188 9.81 7.78 -18.36
C VAL A 188 9.50 8.21 -19.80
N ALA A 189 9.18 9.49 -20.00
CA ALA A 189 8.87 10.02 -21.33
C ALA A 189 10.13 10.09 -22.22
N GLY A 190 11.23 10.58 -21.67
CA GLY A 190 12.50 10.77 -22.36
C GLY A 190 13.15 9.47 -22.84
N LEU A 191 12.98 8.37 -22.10
CA LEU A 191 13.48 7.05 -22.51
C LEU A 191 12.82 6.58 -23.81
N ARG A 192 11.51 6.82 -23.98
CA ARG A 192 10.77 6.45 -25.20
C ARG A 192 11.32 7.18 -26.43
N VAL A 193 11.53 8.49 -26.29
CA VAL A 193 12.08 9.35 -27.34
C VAL A 193 13.53 8.95 -27.65
N SER A 194 14.33 8.67 -26.62
CA SER A 194 15.72 8.27 -26.81
C SER A 194 15.81 6.97 -27.59
N LEU A 195 15.10 5.92 -27.19
CA LEU A 195 15.11 4.62 -27.90
C LEU A 195 14.68 4.73 -29.37
N GLU A 196 13.63 5.52 -29.64
CA GLU A 196 13.18 5.79 -31.02
C GLU A 196 14.27 6.49 -31.84
N LYS A 197 14.94 7.50 -31.27
CA LYS A 197 16.06 8.18 -31.91
C LYS A 197 17.24 7.25 -32.18
N LEU A 198 17.58 6.38 -31.21
CA LEU A 198 18.70 5.43 -31.35
C LEU A 198 18.56 4.53 -32.58
N GLU A 199 17.35 3.99 -32.80
CA GLU A 199 17.10 3.13 -33.96
C GLU A 199 16.92 3.91 -35.26
N SER A 200 16.13 5.00 -35.25
CA SER A 200 15.83 5.78 -36.45
C SER A 200 17.06 6.49 -37.04
N GLU A 201 18.00 6.91 -36.20
CA GLU A 201 19.25 7.55 -36.62
C GLU A 201 20.44 6.59 -36.64
N ASN A 202 20.23 5.29 -36.43
CA ASN A 202 21.27 4.24 -36.47
C ASN A 202 22.48 4.53 -35.54
N LEU A 203 22.22 5.08 -34.35
CA LEU A 203 23.27 5.59 -33.47
C LEU A 203 24.05 4.47 -32.75
N VAL A 204 23.45 3.30 -32.54
CA VAL A 204 24.02 2.17 -31.77
C VAL A 204 24.07 0.90 -32.61
N ASP A 205 24.87 -0.07 -32.17
CA ASP A 205 25.06 -1.37 -32.82
C ASP A 205 24.02 -2.40 -32.36
N ARG A 206 23.47 -2.23 -31.15
CA ARG A 206 22.41 -3.07 -30.61
C ARG A 206 21.49 -2.30 -29.65
N VAL A 207 20.19 -2.60 -29.68
CA VAL A 207 19.20 -2.11 -28.71
C VAL A 207 18.54 -3.31 -28.04
N GLN A 208 18.53 -3.32 -26.70
CA GLN A 208 17.92 -4.39 -25.93
C GLN A 208 17.02 -3.84 -24.82
N LEU A 209 15.81 -4.38 -24.70
CA LEU A 209 14.90 -4.10 -23.58
C LEU A 209 14.78 -5.30 -22.67
N ARG A 210 14.85 -5.05 -21.37
CA ARG A 210 14.73 -6.10 -20.34
C ARG A 210 13.67 -5.77 -19.30
N THR A 211 13.04 -6.80 -18.76
CA THR A 211 12.25 -6.66 -17.53
C THR A 211 13.16 -6.37 -16.34
N ARG A 212 12.58 -5.93 -15.22
CA ARG A 212 13.28 -5.83 -13.93
C ARG A 212 13.92 -7.15 -13.47
N GLY A 213 13.36 -8.29 -13.89
CA GLY A 213 13.89 -9.64 -13.61
C GLY A 213 15.00 -10.09 -14.57
N GLY A 214 15.38 -9.26 -15.54
CA GLY A 214 16.46 -9.54 -16.50
C GLY A 214 16.03 -10.27 -17.78
N THR A 215 14.75 -10.63 -17.91
CA THR A 215 14.19 -11.24 -19.14
C THR A 215 14.27 -10.26 -20.30
N ILE A 216 14.79 -10.71 -21.44
CA ILE A 216 14.86 -9.89 -22.66
C ILE A 216 13.48 -9.85 -23.32
N LEU A 217 12.96 -8.65 -23.54
CA LEU A 217 11.66 -8.38 -24.18
C LEU A 217 11.80 -7.98 -25.64
N TYR A 218 12.93 -7.33 -25.96
CA TYR A 218 13.24 -6.83 -27.28
C TYR A 218 14.75 -6.87 -27.46
N ASP A 219 15.19 -7.26 -28.65
CA ASP A 219 16.60 -7.36 -28.99
C ASP A 219 16.74 -7.12 -30.49
N ASN A 220 17.47 -6.08 -30.86
CA ASN A 220 17.68 -5.72 -32.25
C ASN A 220 19.15 -5.34 -32.46
N GLU A 221 19.80 -6.03 -33.38
CA GLU A 221 21.20 -5.81 -33.76
C GLU A 221 21.25 -5.16 -35.13
N ARG A 222 22.20 -4.24 -35.31
CA ARG A 222 22.46 -3.55 -36.56
C ARG A 222 23.64 -4.19 -37.29
N SER A 223 23.46 -4.38 -38.59
CA SER A 223 24.50 -4.83 -39.52
C SER A 223 24.73 -3.80 -40.63
N GLU A 224 25.67 -4.08 -41.55
CA GLU A 224 25.87 -3.28 -42.76
C GLU A 224 24.60 -3.18 -43.63
N ALA A 225 23.73 -4.19 -43.59
CA ALA A 225 22.46 -4.22 -44.31
C ALA A 225 21.33 -3.44 -43.58
N GLY A 226 21.60 -2.85 -42.42
CA GLY A 226 20.62 -2.20 -41.55
C GLY A 226 20.25 -3.04 -40.33
N TRP A 227 19.14 -2.69 -39.68
CA TRP A 227 18.62 -3.42 -38.52
C TRP A 227 18.14 -4.83 -38.90
N SER A 228 18.43 -5.80 -38.03
CA SER A 228 18.02 -7.20 -38.21
C SER A 228 16.50 -7.38 -38.16
N GLN A 229 15.82 -6.51 -37.41
CA GLN A 229 14.37 -6.43 -37.34
C GLN A 229 13.90 -4.97 -37.50
N PRO A 230 12.65 -4.72 -37.94
CA PRO A 230 12.11 -3.37 -37.99
C PRO A 230 12.22 -2.64 -36.63
N PRO A 231 12.69 -1.38 -36.61
CA PRO A 231 12.80 -0.56 -35.40
C PRO A 231 11.49 -0.46 -34.62
N HIS A 232 11.45 -1.05 -33.43
CA HIS A 232 10.24 -1.09 -32.59
C HIS A 232 10.55 -1.00 -31.09
N ALA A 233 11.77 -0.59 -30.69
CA ALA A 233 12.15 -0.51 -29.29
C ALA A 233 11.18 0.36 -28.47
N ARG A 234 10.79 1.54 -28.99
CA ARG A 234 9.79 2.40 -28.32
C ARG A 234 8.47 1.68 -28.08
N LEU A 235 7.94 1.00 -29.10
CA LEU A 235 6.66 0.30 -29.02
C LEU A 235 6.74 -0.88 -28.02
N ALA A 236 7.83 -1.62 -28.02
CA ALA A 236 8.07 -2.71 -27.08
C ALA A 236 8.14 -2.20 -25.62
N LEU A 237 8.80 -1.06 -25.39
CA LEU A 237 8.83 -0.39 -24.09
C LEU A 237 7.42 0.05 -23.65
N GLU A 238 6.70 0.76 -24.51
CA GLU A 238 5.35 1.26 -24.21
C GLU A 238 4.39 0.11 -23.88
N ARG A 239 4.45 -0.99 -24.64
CA ARG A 239 3.65 -2.21 -24.39
C ARG A 239 3.88 -2.76 -22.99
N GLU A 240 5.12 -2.92 -22.55
CA GLU A 240 5.40 -3.43 -21.20
C GLU A 240 5.03 -2.41 -20.12
N GLN A 241 5.25 -1.11 -20.36
CA GLN A 241 4.85 -0.06 -19.42
C GLN A 241 3.33 -0.02 -19.19
N SER A 242 2.54 -0.29 -20.23
CA SER A 242 1.07 -0.30 -20.17
C SER A 242 0.46 -1.67 -19.91
N ARG A 243 1.25 -2.75 -19.84
CA ARG A 243 0.74 -4.11 -19.69
C ARG A 243 -0.09 -4.20 -18.39
N PRO A 244 -1.32 -4.73 -18.45
CA PRO A 244 -2.08 -5.02 -17.24
C PRO A 244 -1.30 -5.98 -16.34
N MET A 245 -1.06 -5.55 -15.10
CA MET A 245 -0.40 -6.39 -14.12
C MET A 245 -1.24 -7.65 -13.86
N THR A 246 -0.56 -8.77 -13.67
CA THR A 246 -1.18 -10.00 -13.17
C THR A 246 -1.68 -9.79 -11.74
N ARG A 247 -2.59 -10.64 -11.27
CA ARG A 247 -3.10 -10.57 -9.88
C ARG A 247 -1.97 -10.70 -8.85
N GLY A 248 -0.98 -11.56 -9.12
CA GLY A 248 0.22 -11.69 -8.29
C GLY A 248 1.08 -10.41 -8.29
N GLU A 249 1.28 -9.79 -9.45
CA GLU A 249 2.00 -8.50 -9.55
C GLU A 249 1.28 -7.38 -8.80
N LEU A 250 -0.05 -7.31 -8.89
CA LEU A 250 -0.87 -6.34 -8.16
C LEU A 250 -0.83 -6.54 -6.64
N GLN A 251 -0.87 -7.79 -6.18
CA GLN A 251 -0.75 -8.08 -4.75
C GLN A 251 0.61 -7.61 -4.22
N ARG A 252 1.70 -7.95 -4.91
CA ARG A 252 3.06 -7.50 -4.54
C ARG A 252 3.15 -5.98 -4.53
N PHE A 253 2.59 -5.34 -5.55
CA PHE A 253 2.52 -3.88 -5.60
C PHE A 253 1.73 -3.30 -4.41
N SER A 254 0.62 -3.90 -3.99
CA SER A 254 -0.08 -3.47 -2.78
C SER A 254 0.74 -3.69 -1.50
N ASP A 255 1.44 -4.83 -1.40
CA ASP A 255 2.25 -5.20 -0.24
C ASP A 255 3.46 -4.28 -0.07
N ASP A 256 4.17 -3.97 -1.15
CA ASP A 256 5.31 -3.04 -1.16
C ASP A 256 4.90 -1.64 -0.68
N TRP A 257 3.70 -1.17 -1.03
CA TRP A 257 3.16 0.09 -0.50
C TRP A 257 2.84 0.02 0.99
N ASN A 258 2.27 -1.09 1.46
CA ASN A 258 2.01 -1.28 2.89
C ASN A 258 3.33 -1.32 3.68
N HIS A 259 4.38 -1.94 3.12
CA HIS A 259 5.72 -1.96 3.71
C HIS A 259 6.32 -0.56 3.83
N VAL A 260 6.25 0.24 2.76
CA VAL A 260 6.67 1.66 2.79
C VAL A 260 5.95 2.41 3.91
N LEU A 261 4.63 2.30 4.01
CA LEU A 261 3.85 2.96 5.06
C LEU A 261 4.25 2.49 6.47
N ALA A 262 4.49 1.19 6.65
CA ALA A 262 4.94 0.64 7.93
C ALA A 262 6.31 1.19 8.34
N ARG A 263 7.27 1.29 7.41
CA ARG A 263 8.58 1.92 7.65
C ARG A 263 8.47 3.39 8.01
N MET A 264 7.61 4.13 7.32
CA MET A 264 7.33 5.53 7.64
C MET A 264 6.76 5.69 9.06
N GLU A 265 5.84 4.81 9.46
CA GLU A 265 5.28 4.78 10.82
C GLU A 265 6.35 4.41 11.86
N GLU A 266 7.19 3.41 11.59
CA GLU A 266 8.29 2.95 12.44
C GLU A 266 9.30 4.08 12.75
N ARG A 267 9.73 4.82 11.72
CA ARG A 267 10.65 5.96 11.88
C ARG A 267 9.96 7.24 12.37
N ARG A 268 8.66 7.20 12.65
CA ARG A 268 7.83 8.34 13.09
C ARG A 268 7.87 9.52 12.10
N ALA A 269 7.69 9.22 10.82
CA ALA A 269 7.56 10.24 9.79
C ALA A 269 6.38 11.21 10.09
N PRO A 270 6.41 12.46 9.61
CA PRO A 270 5.32 13.41 9.80
C PRO A 270 3.97 12.86 9.33
N GLU A 271 2.90 13.04 10.12
CA GLU A 271 1.58 12.45 9.84
C GLU A 271 0.99 12.92 8.50
N ASP A 272 1.23 14.17 8.12
CA ASP A 272 0.83 14.73 6.82
C ASP A 272 1.49 13.99 5.65
N ARG A 273 2.79 13.67 5.78
CA ARG A 273 3.53 12.90 4.78
C ARG A 273 3.01 11.46 4.69
N ILE A 274 2.77 10.81 5.83
CA ILE A 274 2.17 9.46 5.85
C ILE A 274 0.80 9.48 5.17
N ALA A 275 -0.03 10.50 5.42
CA ALA A 275 -1.33 10.64 4.79
C ALA A 275 -1.24 10.82 3.27
N THR A 276 -0.30 11.64 2.78
CA THR A 276 -0.05 11.82 1.34
C THR A 276 0.34 10.50 0.66
N ILE A 277 1.32 9.78 1.22
CA ILE A 277 1.76 8.50 0.65
C ILE A 277 0.67 7.44 0.72
N ARG A 278 -0.14 7.43 1.78
CA ARG A 278 -1.29 6.52 1.90
C ARG A 278 -2.34 6.77 0.83
N SER A 279 -2.62 8.03 0.51
CA SER A 279 -3.52 8.40 -0.60
C SER A 279 -2.96 7.92 -1.93
N GLN A 280 -1.68 8.21 -2.19
CA GLN A 280 -1.01 7.79 -3.43
C GLN A 280 -1.04 6.26 -3.60
N ALA A 281 -0.73 5.51 -2.52
CA ALA A 281 -0.76 4.05 -2.53
C ALA A 281 -2.16 3.52 -2.88
N ALA A 282 -3.21 4.09 -2.28
CA ALA A 282 -4.58 3.72 -2.59
C ALA A 282 -4.95 4.02 -4.04
N ASP A 283 -4.57 5.20 -4.54
CA ASP A 283 -4.84 5.62 -5.93
C ASP A 283 -4.12 4.74 -6.95
N ASP A 284 -2.85 4.39 -6.71
CA ASP A 284 -2.07 3.51 -7.57
C ASP A 284 -2.68 2.11 -7.64
N VAL A 285 -3.01 1.52 -6.47
CA VAL A 285 -3.62 0.19 -6.40
C VAL A 285 -4.97 0.20 -7.11
N ASN A 286 -5.82 1.19 -6.85
CA ASN A 286 -7.14 1.31 -7.49
C ASN A 286 -7.02 1.46 -9.01
N HIS A 287 -6.06 2.24 -9.49
CA HIS A 287 -5.82 2.41 -10.92
C HIS A 287 -5.42 1.09 -11.60
N LEU A 288 -4.47 0.37 -11.02
CA LEU A 288 -3.98 -0.88 -11.61
C LEU A 288 -5.02 -2.01 -11.48
N LEU A 289 -5.83 -2.02 -10.42
CA LEU A 289 -7.00 -2.90 -10.29
C LEU A 289 -8.05 -2.61 -11.38
N ALA A 290 -8.35 -1.34 -11.65
CA ALA A 290 -9.28 -0.95 -12.71
C ALA A 290 -8.75 -1.39 -14.09
N GLN A 291 -7.46 -1.19 -14.35
CA GLN A 291 -6.79 -1.66 -15.57
C GLN A 291 -6.90 -3.19 -15.72
N ARG A 292 -6.70 -3.95 -14.63
CA ARG A 292 -6.85 -5.40 -14.66
C ARG A 292 -8.29 -5.84 -14.89
N ARG A 293 -9.27 -5.20 -14.26
CA ARG A 293 -10.70 -5.51 -14.48
C ARG A 293 -11.11 -5.26 -15.92
N ALA A 294 -10.58 -4.20 -16.55
CA ALA A 294 -10.80 -3.94 -17.97
C ALA A 294 -10.24 -5.08 -18.84
N ALA A 295 -9.00 -5.52 -18.57
CA ALA A 295 -8.38 -6.64 -19.28
C ALA A 295 -9.12 -7.98 -19.04
N ASP A 296 -9.52 -8.27 -17.80
CA ASP A 296 -10.29 -9.47 -17.45
C ASP A 296 -11.68 -9.46 -18.11
N SER A 297 -12.27 -8.28 -18.38
CA SER A 297 -13.57 -8.16 -19.06
C SER A 297 -13.46 -8.46 -20.57
N GLU A 298 -12.32 -8.14 -21.19
CA GLU A 298 -12.01 -8.53 -22.57
C GLU A 298 -11.70 -10.03 -22.68
N ASP A 299 -10.98 -10.60 -21.71
CA ASP A 299 -10.69 -12.05 -21.63
C ASP A 299 -11.90 -12.88 -21.17
N GLY A 300 -12.83 -12.29 -20.42
CA GLY A 300 -14.04 -12.91 -19.88
C GLY A 300 -15.05 -13.34 -20.95
N GLN A 301 -15.00 -12.74 -22.15
CA GLN A 301 -15.73 -13.26 -23.32
C GLN A 301 -15.15 -14.59 -23.84
N ARG A 302 -13.90 -14.96 -23.50
CA ARG A 302 -13.24 -16.20 -23.94
C ARG A 302 -13.15 -17.31 -22.90
N ARG A 303 -13.35 -17.02 -21.62
CA ARG A 303 -13.20 -18.03 -20.54
C ARG A 303 -14.29 -17.91 -19.49
N GLY A 304 -15.51 -18.29 -19.87
CA GLY A 304 -16.56 -18.55 -18.89
C GLY A 304 -16.14 -19.71 -17.96
N ARG A 305 -16.13 -19.46 -16.64
CA ARG A 305 -16.28 -20.53 -15.65
C ARG A 305 -17.42 -20.20 -14.72
N SER A 306 -18.27 -21.19 -14.55
CA SER A 306 -19.49 -21.20 -13.76
C SER A 306 -19.21 -21.22 -12.27
N ILE A 307 -20.04 -20.46 -11.57
CA ILE A 307 -20.22 -20.48 -10.12
C ILE A 307 -20.86 -21.83 -9.78
N VAL A 308 -20.17 -22.65 -8.98
CA VAL A 308 -20.66 -23.66 -8.00
C VAL A 308 -19.63 -24.79 -7.93
N GLN A 309 -18.79 -24.80 -6.90
CA GLN A 309 -18.23 -26.04 -6.36
C GLN A 309 -17.93 -25.87 -4.86
N ASN A 310 -18.80 -26.48 -4.04
CA ASN A 310 -18.62 -26.68 -2.60
C ASN A 310 -17.73 -27.90 -2.38
N ARG A 311 -16.42 -27.73 -2.52
CA ARG A 311 -15.34 -28.44 -1.82
C ARG A 311 -14.04 -27.92 -2.43
N ALA A 312 -13.21 -27.30 -1.61
CA ALA A 312 -11.92 -26.76 -2.00
C ALA A 312 -11.09 -27.87 -2.68
N ASP A 313 -10.99 -27.80 -4.01
CA ASP A 313 -10.05 -28.61 -4.78
C ASP A 313 -8.64 -28.17 -4.39
N ALA A 314 -8.03 -28.91 -3.46
CA ALA A 314 -6.69 -28.64 -2.97
C ALA A 314 -5.64 -28.68 -4.08
N LEU A 315 -5.91 -29.38 -5.19
CA LEU A 315 -5.02 -29.52 -6.33
C LEU A 315 -5.20 -28.37 -7.33
N GLY A 316 -6.45 -27.97 -7.61
CA GLY A 316 -6.78 -26.78 -8.41
C GLY A 316 -6.31 -25.49 -7.76
N MET A 317 -6.46 -25.35 -6.43
CA MET A 317 -5.89 -24.24 -5.67
C MET A 317 -4.35 -24.25 -5.72
N PHE A 318 -3.69 -25.41 -5.68
CA PHE A 318 -2.23 -25.49 -5.70
C PHE A 318 -1.61 -24.88 -6.97
N VAL A 319 -2.30 -25.06 -8.12
CA VAL A 319 -1.88 -24.50 -9.41
C VAL A 319 -2.26 -23.02 -9.53
N GLU A 320 -3.45 -22.63 -9.07
CA GLU A 320 -3.91 -21.22 -9.07
C GLU A 320 -3.11 -20.34 -8.08
N LEU A 321 -2.57 -20.92 -7.00
CA LEU A 321 -1.73 -20.26 -6.01
C LEU A 321 -0.29 -20.04 -6.51
N TYR A 322 0.21 -20.85 -7.46
CA TYR A 322 1.57 -20.76 -7.99
C TYR A 322 1.78 -19.55 -8.90
N ASP A 323 0.85 -19.26 -9.81
CA ASP A 323 0.91 -18.07 -10.69
C ASP A 323 0.98 -16.74 -9.89
N ASN A 324 0.57 -16.78 -8.62
CA ASN A 324 0.53 -15.63 -7.72
C ASN A 324 1.73 -15.54 -6.74
N ALA A 325 2.66 -16.52 -6.72
CA ALA A 325 3.59 -16.75 -5.61
C ALA A 325 5.10 -16.54 -5.90
N LEU A 326 5.50 -15.82 -6.96
CA LEU A 326 6.92 -15.54 -7.23
C LEU A 326 7.45 -14.32 -6.44
N ARG A 327 8.54 -14.31 -5.67
CA ARG A 327 9.43 -15.29 -4.97
C ARG A 327 10.24 -14.50 -3.92
N ASP A 328 10.89 -15.21 -3.00
CA ASP A 328 12.34 -15.06 -2.82
C ASP A 328 13.01 -16.42 -2.50
N ALA A 329 14.33 -16.43 -2.63
CA ALA A 329 15.25 -17.15 -1.76
C ALA A 329 16.41 -16.15 -1.53
N GLU A 330 16.61 -15.53 -0.37
CA GLU A 330 15.99 -15.78 0.93
C GLU A 330 15.26 -14.58 1.59
N ARG A 331 14.96 -13.49 0.87
CA ARG A 331 14.37 -12.24 1.43
C ARG A 331 12.85 -12.20 1.56
N ARG A 332 12.41 -13.16 2.35
CA ARG A 332 11.07 -13.43 2.84
C ARG A 332 10.29 -12.21 3.38
N PRO A 333 8.95 -12.27 3.49
CA PRO A 333 8.01 -12.69 2.42
C PRO A 333 6.57 -12.12 2.62
N ILE A 334 5.60 -12.54 1.80
CA ILE A 334 4.30 -13.14 2.24
C ILE A 334 3.47 -12.37 3.31
N GLY A 335 3.52 -11.04 3.38
CA GLY A 335 3.06 -10.36 4.59
C GLY A 335 3.94 -10.76 5.79
N ASN A 336 3.92 -9.96 6.86
CA ASN A 336 4.83 -10.18 7.98
C ASN A 336 4.46 -11.45 8.78
N VAL A 337 4.84 -12.64 8.29
CA VAL A 337 4.53 -13.97 8.87
C VAL A 337 5.09 -14.07 10.28
N GLU A 338 6.26 -13.46 10.52
CA GLU A 338 6.84 -13.33 11.85
C GLU A 338 5.92 -12.53 12.78
N ALA A 339 5.56 -11.29 12.42
CA ALA A 339 4.65 -10.49 13.23
C ALA A 339 3.25 -11.11 13.34
N HIS A 340 2.83 -11.89 12.34
CA HIS A 340 1.59 -12.65 12.38
C HIS A 340 1.67 -13.79 13.39
N ALA A 341 2.75 -14.58 13.38
CA ALA A 341 2.97 -15.67 14.33
C ALA A 341 3.07 -15.15 15.77
N VAL A 342 3.85 -14.08 15.99
CA VAL A 342 3.97 -13.40 17.29
C VAL A 342 2.62 -12.79 17.71
N GLY A 343 1.96 -12.10 16.79
CA GLY A 343 0.65 -11.49 17.01
C GLY A 343 -0.43 -12.50 17.37
N ARG A 344 -0.38 -13.69 16.77
CA ARG A 344 -1.28 -14.82 17.06
C ARG A 344 -1.12 -15.32 18.50
N LEU A 345 0.12 -15.54 18.96
CA LEU A 345 0.37 -15.94 20.35
C LEU A 345 -0.05 -14.84 21.34
N SER A 346 0.26 -13.58 21.04
CA SER A 346 -0.13 -12.43 21.86
C SER A 346 -1.65 -12.32 22.00
N GLN A 347 -2.41 -12.46 20.91
CA GLN A 347 -3.88 -12.43 20.97
C GLN A 347 -4.49 -13.63 21.68
N SER A 348 -3.92 -14.82 21.48
CA SER A 348 -4.34 -16.02 22.21
C SER A 348 -4.15 -15.83 23.71
N TYR A 349 -3.03 -15.25 24.12
CA TYR A 349 -2.77 -14.94 25.53
C TYR A 349 -3.69 -13.85 26.08
N MET A 350 -3.90 -12.75 25.35
CA MET A 350 -4.87 -11.70 25.76
C MET A 350 -6.28 -12.25 25.94
N ALA A 351 -6.71 -13.16 25.05
CA ALA A 351 -8.01 -13.82 25.18
C ALA A 351 -8.08 -14.75 26.40
N LEU A 352 -7.01 -15.50 26.72
CA LEU A 352 -6.96 -16.30 27.97
C LEU A 352 -7.00 -15.41 29.21
N LYS A 353 -6.26 -14.29 29.21
CA LYS A 353 -6.30 -13.30 30.30
C LYS A 353 -7.68 -12.67 30.44
N LEU A 354 -8.38 -12.46 29.33
CA LEU A 354 -9.75 -11.97 29.35
C LEU A 354 -10.70 -13.00 30.00
N VAL A 355 -10.54 -14.29 29.71
CA VAL A 355 -11.29 -15.36 30.39
C VAL A 355 -10.98 -15.39 31.89
N GLU A 356 -9.71 -15.26 32.27
CA GLU A 356 -9.28 -15.18 33.68
C GLU A 356 -9.92 -13.99 34.39
N ALA A 357 -9.91 -12.81 33.76
CA ALA A 357 -10.56 -11.62 34.28
C ALA A 357 -12.08 -11.79 34.42
N ALA A 358 -12.75 -12.37 33.42
CA ALA A 358 -14.19 -12.62 33.47
C ALA A 358 -14.57 -13.56 34.62
N ARG A 359 -13.77 -14.61 34.85
CA ARG A 359 -13.93 -15.52 36.00
C ARG A 359 -13.76 -14.78 37.32
N ASP A 360 -12.66 -14.04 37.48
CA ASP A 360 -12.33 -13.35 38.73
C ASP A 360 -13.32 -12.22 39.09
N LEU A 361 -14.07 -11.74 38.10
CA LEU A 361 -15.14 -10.76 38.25
C LEU A 361 -16.52 -11.41 38.45
N GLY A 362 -16.64 -12.73 38.34
CA GLY A 362 -17.92 -13.44 38.42
C GLY A 362 -18.84 -13.18 37.21
N LEU A 363 -18.28 -12.85 36.04
CA LEU A 363 -19.03 -12.56 34.82
C LEU A 363 -19.37 -13.81 33.99
N LEU A 364 -18.75 -14.94 34.32
CA LEU A 364 -19.03 -16.23 33.70
C LEU A 364 -20.11 -16.96 34.51
N PRO A 365 -21.13 -17.55 33.87
CA PRO A 365 -22.13 -18.37 34.55
C PRO A 365 -21.50 -19.64 35.15
N ASP A 366 -22.07 -20.12 36.26
CA ASP A 366 -21.70 -21.41 36.84
C ASP A 366 -21.94 -22.55 35.84
N ASP A 367 -21.01 -23.51 35.81
CA ASP A 367 -21.01 -24.67 34.89
C ASP A 367 -21.02 -24.35 33.39
N ALA A 368 -20.67 -23.12 32.99
CA ALA A 368 -20.57 -22.74 31.57
C ALA A 368 -19.28 -23.25 30.91
N ALA A 369 -19.38 -23.61 29.63
CA ALA A 369 -18.25 -24.05 28.81
C ALA A 369 -17.80 -22.94 27.84
N ILE A 370 -16.49 -22.75 27.69
CA ILE A 370 -15.95 -21.89 26.63
C ILE A 370 -15.84 -22.69 25.33
N VAL A 371 -16.50 -22.22 24.27
CA VAL A 371 -16.50 -22.87 22.95
C VAL A 371 -15.88 -21.97 21.88
N SER A 372 -15.17 -22.61 20.94
CA SER A 372 -14.58 -21.94 19.78
C SER A 372 -15.65 -21.65 18.73
N THR A 373 -15.86 -20.39 18.39
CA THR A 373 -16.82 -19.93 17.38
C THR A 373 -16.09 -19.28 16.18
N ARG A 374 -16.83 -19.00 15.09
CA ARG A 374 -16.26 -18.26 13.96
C ARG A 374 -16.16 -16.78 14.32
N ALA A 375 -15.07 -16.13 13.94
CA ALA A 375 -14.89 -14.68 14.12
C ALA A 375 -16.04 -13.89 13.46
N MET A 376 -16.84 -13.24 14.30
CA MET A 376 -18.01 -12.44 13.87
C MET A 376 -17.64 -10.99 13.58
N VAL A 377 -16.67 -10.43 14.32
CA VAL A 377 -16.14 -9.07 14.10
C VAL A 377 -14.93 -9.19 13.19
N GLN A 378 -15.14 -9.04 11.88
CA GLN A 378 -14.08 -9.11 10.89
C GLN A 378 -13.75 -7.70 10.39
N ASP A 379 -12.51 -7.27 10.53
CA ASP A 379 -12.01 -6.16 9.71
C ASP A 379 -11.89 -6.66 8.25
N LYS A 380 -13.00 -6.59 7.50
CA LYS A 380 -13.10 -7.00 6.08
C LYS A 380 -12.46 -5.97 5.14
N ARG A 381 -11.44 -5.24 5.58
CA ARG A 381 -10.62 -4.34 4.72
C ARG A 381 -9.70 -5.10 3.75
N GLY A 382 -9.75 -6.43 3.72
CA GLY A 382 -9.24 -7.23 2.61
C GLY A 382 -10.24 -7.22 1.45
N SER A 383 -9.80 -6.85 0.25
CA SER A 383 -10.62 -7.01 -0.96
C SER A 383 -10.93 -8.50 -1.18
N GLN A 384 -11.97 -8.82 -1.97
CA GLN A 384 -12.17 -10.22 -2.44
C GLN A 384 -10.94 -10.77 -3.18
N GLU A 385 -10.06 -9.91 -3.69
CA GLU A 385 -8.80 -10.28 -4.31
C GLU A 385 -7.70 -10.62 -3.28
N PHE A 386 -7.71 -10.00 -2.10
CA PHE A 386 -6.65 -10.10 -1.07
C PHE A 386 -7.22 -10.47 0.31
N PRO A 387 -7.45 -11.78 0.58
CA PRO A 387 -8.10 -12.22 1.81
C PRO A 387 -7.22 -11.98 3.04
N ALA A 388 -7.80 -11.37 4.08
CA ALA A 388 -7.12 -11.12 5.35
C ALA A 388 -6.96 -12.41 6.19
N ALA A 389 -5.84 -12.53 6.89
CA ALA A 389 -5.49 -13.63 7.78
C ALA A 389 -5.84 -13.27 9.22
N HIS A 390 -6.52 -14.17 9.94
CA HIS A 390 -6.87 -13.92 11.33
C HIS A 390 -5.69 -14.29 12.24
N ARG A 391 -5.34 -13.39 13.17
CA ARG A 391 -4.30 -13.68 14.17
C ARG A 391 -4.82 -14.68 15.20
N LEU A 392 -6.04 -14.54 15.69
CA LEU A 392 -6.67 -15.50 16.61
C LEU A 392 -7.19 -16.75 15.87
N PRO A 393 -6.91 -17.98 16.34
CA PRO A 393 -7.28 -19.23 15.65
C PRO A 393 -8.80 -19.48 15.59
N ALA A 394 -9.55 -18.92 16.53
CA ALA A 394 -11.01 -18.96 16.62
C ALA A 394 -11.48 -17.88 17.61
N ASP A 395 -12.70 -17.39 17.43
CA ASP A 395 -13.37 -16.53 18.41
C ASP A 395 -13.82 -17.39 19.62
N LEU A 396 -14.10 -16.76 20.76
CA LEU A 396 -14.51 -17.46 21.98
C LEU A 396 -15.91 -17.03 22.41
N SER A 397 -16.76 -18.01 22.68
CA SER A 397 -18.09 -17.81 23.25
C SER A 397 -18.27 -18.65 24.51
N VAL A 398 -19.14 -18.18 25.40
CA VAL A 398 -19.58 -18.88 26.60
C VAL A 398 -20.89 -19.58 26.28
N GLU A 399 -20.92 -20.90 26.41
CA GLU A 399 -22.10 -21.74 26.27
C GLU A 399 -22.60 -22.13 27.67
N ALA A 400 -23.83 -21.71 27.99
CA ALA A 400 -24.47 -22.04 29.26
C ALA A 400 -25.14 -23.43 29.20
N PRO A 401 -25.45 -24.05 30.35
CA PRO A 401 -26.06 -25.39 30.40
C PRO A 401 -27.41 -25.52 29.68
N ASP A 402 -28.11 -24.41 29.45
CA ASP A 402 -29.37 -24.34 28.68
C ASP A 402 -29.15 -24.32 27.15
N GLY A 403 -27.90 -24.38 26.71
CA GLY A 403 -27.50 -24.32 25.29
C GLY A 403 -27.44 -22.89 24.73
N SER A 404 -27.64 -21.85 25.54
CA SER A 404 -27.46 -20.48 25.10
C SER A 404 -25.99 -20.14 24.94
N CYS A 405 -25.64 -19.50 23.82
CA CYS A 405 -24.25 -19.17 23.48
C CYS A 405 -24.10 -17.66 23.29
N ARG A 406 -23.23 -17.03 24.08
CA ARG A 406 -22.92 -15.59 24.02
C ARG A 406 -21.43 -15.36 23.81
N ARG A 407 -21.05 -14.31 23.08
CA ARG A 407 -19.63 -14.02 22.84
C ARG A 407 -18.95 -13.63 24.14
N LEU A 408 -17.69 -14.01 24.34
CA LEU A 408 -16.95 -13.66 25.56
C LEU A 408 -16.97 -12.13 25.82
N THR A 409 -16.87 -11.31 24.77
CA THR A 409 -16.96 -9.84 24.86
C THR A 409 -18.28 -9.35 25.48
N GLU A 410 -19.38 -10.06 25.28
CA GLU A 410 -20.73 -9.65 25.72
C GLU A 410 -20.97 -9.84 27.22
N HIS A 411 -20.05 -10.51 27.93
CA HIS A 411 -20.11 -10.70 29.39
C HIS A 411 -19.53 -9.52 30.17
N PHE A 412 -18.86 -8.57 29.51
CA PHE A 412 -18.32 -7.35 30.12
C PHE A 412 -19.37 -6.24 30.06
N ASP A 413 -19.66 -5.51 31.12
CA ASP A 413 -20.78 -4.54 31.11
C ASP A 413 -20.38 -3.17 30.57
N VAL A 414 -19.11 -2.82 30.67
CA VAL A 414 -18.61 -1.53 30.20
C VAL A 414 -18.51 -1.54 28.67
N GLN A 415 -19.32 -0.71 28.01
CA GLN A 415 -19.36 -0.62 26.54
C GLN A 415 -17.98 -0.27 25.93
N LEU A 416 -17.19 0.57 26.59
CA LEU A 416 -15.83 0.91 26.14
C LEU A 416 -14.91 -0.32 26.15
N ASN A 417 -15.05 -1.19 27.16
CA ASN A 417 -14.33 -2.46 27.22
C ASN A 417 -14.76 -3.36 26.08
N ARG A 418 -16.07 -3.49 25.80
CA ARG A 418 -16.57 -4.28 24.65
C ARG A 418 -15.94 -3.82 23.33
N VAL A 419 -15.90 -2.51 23.09
CA VAL A 419 -15.32 -1.93 21.87
C VAL A 419 -13.81 -2.17 21.80
N ALA A 420 -13.08 -2.02 22.91
CA ALA A 420 -11.64 -2.26 22.97
C ALA A 420 -11.30 -3.75 22.77
N ILE A 421 -12.03 -4.64 23.44
CA ILE A 421 -11.90 -6.10 23.30
C ILE A 421 -12.14 -6.52 21.84
N ASP A 422 -13.25 -6.08 21.24
CA ASP A 422 -13.55 -6.44 19.85
C ASP A 422 -12.48 -5.87 18.90
N ARG A 423 -12.01 -4.64 19.08
CA ARG A 423 -11.00 -4.02 18.21
C ARG A 423 -9.61 -4.65 18.36
N ASP A 424 -9.13 -4.83 19.59
CA ASP A 424 -7.73 -5.14 19.86
C ASP A 424 -7.45 -6.64 20.05
N ILE A 425 -8.45 -7.42 20.48
CA ILE A 425 -8.35 -8.87 20.66
C ILE A 425 -8.98 -9.62 19.48
N PHE A 426 -10.24 -9.35 19.14
CA PHE A 426 -10.98 -10.21 18.19
C PHE A 426 -10.95 -9.77 16.73
N ALA A 427 -10.68 -8.49 16.42
CA ALA A 427 -10.77 -7.96 15.04
C ALA A 427 -9.44 -7.84 14.28
N ARG A 428 -8.26 -8.01 14.91
CA ARG A 428 -6.99 -7.79 14.18
C ARG A 428 -6.75 -8.88 13.14
N THR A 429 -6.56 -8.45 11.92
CA THR A 429 -6.20 -9.29 10.79
C THR A 429 -4.92 -8.79 10.14
N ASP A 430 -4.10 -9.71 9.63
CA ASP A 430 -2.94 -9.39 8.82
C ASP A 430 -3.26 -9.57 7.33
N ARG A 431 -2.62 -8.77 6.48
CA ARG A 431 -2.57 -9.07 5.05
C ARG A 431 -1.42 -10.04 4.82
N LEU A 432 -1.75 -11.31 4.63
CA LEU A 432 -0.78 -12.35 4.30
C LEU A 432 -1.00 -12.86 2.87
N SER A 433 0.01 -13.54 2.34
CA SER A 433 -0.20 -14.28 1.08
C SER A 433 -1.30 -15.33 1.25
N ARG A 434 -1.98 -15.66 0.15
CA ARG A 434 -2.94 -16.78 0.13
C ARG A 434 -2.29 -18.11 0.57
N MET A 435 -0.98 -18.29 0.34
CA MET A 435 -0.25 -19.49 0.78
C MET A 435 -0.14 -19.56 2.31
N ALA A 436 0.15 -18.43 2.97
CA ALA A 436 0.16 -18.35 4.42
C ALA A 436 -1.24 -18.57 5.02
N ASN A 437 -2.30 -18.02 4.40
CA ASN A 437 -3.69 -18.30 4.80
C ASN A 437 -4.04 -19.79 4.70
N VAL A 438 -3.53 -20.50 3.68
CA VAL A 438 -3.74 -21.95 3.54
C VAL A 438 -3.01 -22.71 4.63
N VAL A 439 -1.75 -22.36 4.92
CA VAL A 439 -0.98 -22.95 6.01
C VAL A 439 -1.69 -22.74 7.35
N ASP A 440 -2.20 -21.54 7.61
CA ASP A 440 -2.96 -21.22 8.82
C ASP A 440 -4.24 -22.04 8.95
N SER A 441 -5.01 -22.14 7.87
CA SER A 441 -6.20 -22.99 7.86
C SER A 441 -5.86 -24.45 8.16
N TRP A 442 -4.71 -24.93 7.69
CA TRP A 442 -4.24 -26.29 7.99
C TRP A 442 -3.81 -26.45 9.45
N LEU A 443 -3.13 -25.45 10.03
CA LEU A 443 -2.76 -25.43 11.46
C LEU A 443 -3.99 -25.40 12.37
N GLU A 444 -5.00 -24.61 12.02
CA GLU A 444 -6.28 -24.58 12.72
C GLU A 444 -6.98 -25.95 12.71
N ALA A 445 -7.03 -26.58 11.52
CA ALA A 445 -7.60 -27.91 11.35
C ALA A 445 -6.77 -29.02 12.03
N ALA A 446 -5.46 -28.82 12.19
CA ALA A 446 -4.55 -29.72 12.89
C ALA A 446 -4.70 -29.68 14.43
N GLY A 447 -5.58 -28.82 14.96
CA GLY A 447 -5.98 -28.88 16.37
C GLY A 447 -5.71 -27.62 17.19
N MET A 448 -5.22 -26.53 16.58
CA MET A 448 -5.04 -25.26 17.31
C MET A 448 -6.36 -24.75 17.92
N ARG A 449 -7.48 -24.81 17.18
CA ARG A 449 -8.79 -24.38 17.69
C ARG A 449 -9.26 -25.17 18.92
N LYS A 450 -8.99 -26.48 18.93
CA LYS A 450 -9.35 -27.38 20.04
C LYS A 450 -8.44 -27.14 21.25
N THR A 451 -7.14 -26.99 21.00
CA THR A 451 -6.14 -26.67 22.02
C THR A 451 -6.50 -25.36 22.72
N PHE A 452 -6.85 -24.34 21.95
CA PHE A 452 -7.18 -23.02 22.46
C PHE A 452 -8.45 -23.04 23.32
N ALA A 453 -9.53 -23.68 22.86
CA ALA A 453 -10.73 -23.89 23.68
C ALA A 453 -10.44 -24.64 24.98
N ARG A 454 -9.63 -25.71 24.93
CA ARG A 454 -9.25 -26.47 26.12
C ARG A 454 -8.50 -25.59 27.14
N ALA A 455 -7.56 -24.77 26.67
CA ALA A 455 -6.84 -23.83 27.52
C ALA A 455 -7.80 -22.81 28.16
N ALA A 456 -8.73 -22.24 27.37
CA ALA A 456 -9.72 -21.31 27.87
C ALA A 456 -10.63 -21.92 28.94
N ASN A 457 -11.08 -23.17 28.77
CA ASN A 457 -11.87 -23.88 29.78
C ASN A 457 -11.08 -24.17 31.06
N ALA A 458 -9.79 -24.52 30.95
CA ALA A 458 -8.93 -24.73 32.11
C ALA A 458 -8.77 -23.43 32.92
N VAL A 459 -8.68 -22.28 32.25
CA VAL A 459 -8.67 -20.96 32.88
C VAL A 459 -10.01 -20.63 33.50
N ALA A 460 -11.12 -20.78 32.76
CA ALA A 460 -12.47 -20.47 33.23
C ALA A 460 -12.84 -21.24 34.51
N SER A 461 -12.49 -22.53 34.58
CA SER A 461 -12.73 -23.41 35.74
C SER A 461 -11.80 -23.17 36.94
N GLY A 462 -10.80 -22.29 36.82
CA GLY A 462 -9.82 -22.06 37.88
C GLY A 462 -8.74 -23.12 38.01
N SER A 463 -8.78 -24.19 37.20
CA SER A 463 -7.77 -25.27 37.24
C SER A 463 -6.37 -24.82 36.82
N MET A 464 -6.26 -23.75 36.02
CA MET A 464 -5.01 -23.14 35.57
C MET A 464 -5.14 -21.61 35.58
N SER A 465 -4.04 -20.90 35.81
CA SER A 465 -3.94 -19.48 35.44
C SER A 465 -3.79 -19.33 33.93
N ALA A 466 -4.05 -18.13 33.40
CA ALA A 466 -3.81 -17.85 31.98
C ALA A 466 -2.34 -18.09 31.57
N ASP A 467 -1.38 -17.80 32.45
CA ASP A 467 0.04 -18.10 32.24
C ASP A 467 0.36 -19.60 32.19
N ALA A 468 -0.22 -20.37 33.11
CA ALA A 468 -0.07 -21.81 33.14
C ALA A 468 -0.73 -22.46 31.92
N ALA A 469 -1.91 -21.99 31.51
CA ALA A 469 -2.62 -22.49 30.34
C ALA A 469 -1.89 -22.13 29.04
N MET A 470 -1.31 -20.93 28.94
CA MET A 470 -0.50 -20.55 27.79
C MET A 470 0.72 -21.46 27.64
N SER A 471 1.49 -21.61 28.73
CA SER A 471 2.79 -22.31 28.71
C SER A 471 2.63 -23.83 28.71
N GLY A 472 1.57 -24.36 29.36
CA GLY A 472 1.32 -25.79 29.51
C GLY A 472 0.37 -26.39 28.48
N VAL A 473 -0.42 -25.58 27.76
CA VAL A 473 -1.45 -26.08 26.84
C VAL A 473 -1.35 -25.45 25.45
N VAL A 474 -1.33 -24.11 25.34
CA VAL A 474 -1.37 -23.41 24.04
C VAL A 474 -0.06 -23.56 23.27
N GLU A 475 1.07 -23.14 23.86
CA GLU A 475 2.39 -23.20 23.21
C GLU A 475 2.74 -24.66 22.78
N PRO A 476 2.60 -25.70 23.64
CA PRO A 476 2.86 -27.09 23.22
C PRO A 476 1.87 -27.61 22.16
N GLY A 477 0.59 -27.23 22.24
CA GLY A 477 -0.39 -27.67 21.27
C GLY A 477 -0.23 -27.00 19.90
N TYR A 478 0.27 -25.77 19.86
CA TYR A 478 0.65 -25.09 18.63
C TYR A 478 1.85 -25.76 17.97
N ALA A 479 2.90 -26.09 18.75
CA ALA A 479 4.03 -26.86 18.26
C ALA A 479 3.60 -28.23 17.69
N ALA A 480 2.68 -28.92 18.37
CA ALA A 480 2.12 -30.19 17.90
C ALA A 480 1.34 -30.04 16.58
N ALA A 481 0.53 -28.98 16.44
CA ALA A 481 -0.22 -28.68 15.22
C ALA A 481 0.71 -28.38 14.03
N ILE A 482 1.80 -27.62 14.26
CA ILE A 482 2.84 -27.36 13.25
C ILE A 482 3.48 -28.67 12.79
N ALA A 483 3.86 -29.55 13.72
CA ALA A 483 4.44 -30.85 13.39
C ALA A 483 3.47 -31.74 12.59
N GLN A 484 2.18 -31.72 12.93
CA GLN A 484 1.15 -32.47 12.20
C GLN A 484 0.93 -31.91 10.78
N THR A 485 0.87 -30.59 10.63
CA THR A 485 0.73 -29.94 9.32
C THR A 485 1.94 -30.21 8.43
N ARG A 486 3.16 -30.20 8.99
CA ARG A 486 4.38 -30.58 8.28
C ARG A 486 4.32 -32.04 7.78
N ARG A 487 3.91 -32.99 8.64
CA ARG A 487 3.71 -34.40 8.22
C ARG A 487 2.65 -34.55 7.12
N ARG A 488 1.60 -33.73 7.16
CA ARG A 488 0.55 -33.73 6.13
C ARG A 488 1.09 -33.23 4.79
N LEU A 489 1.86 -32.15 4.79
CA LEU A 489 2.50 -31.60 3.59
C LEU A 489 3.42 -32.63 2.94
N GLU A 490 4.29 -33.28 3.73
CA GLU A 490 5.19 -34.35 3.26
C GLU A 490 4.42 -35.53 2.65
N ARG A 491 3.37 -36.00 3.33
CA ARG A 491 2.54 -37.10 2.83
C ARG A 491 1.86 -36.76 1.50
N ASN A 492 1.31 -35.55 1.38
CA ASN A 492 0.65 -35.10 0.16
C ASN A 492 1.63 -35.03 -1.02
N MET A 493 2.86 -34.56 -0.77
CA MET A 493 3.92 -34.51 -1.79
C MET A 493 4.38 -35.91 -2.20
N ALA A 494 4.58 -36.81 -1.24
CA ALA A 494 4.94 -38.20 -1.54
C ALA A 494 3.86 -38.96 -2.33
N ILE A 495 2.57 -38.64 -2.12
CA ILE A 495 1.46 -39.18 -2.93
C ILE A 495 1.53 -38.60 -4.35
N ALA A 496 1.71 -37.28 -4.49
CA ALA A 496 1.80 -36.64 -5.79
C ALA A 496 2.99 -37.15 -6.62
N GLU A 497 4.15 -37.36 -5.99
CA GLU A 497 5.35 -37.93 -6.61
C GLU A 497 5.15 -39.40 -7.03
N ARG A 498 4.54 -40.23 -6.18
CA ARG A 498 4.22 -41.64 -6.53
C ARG A 498 3.24 -41.73 -7.69
N VAL A 499 2.25 -40.84 -7.75
CA VAL A 499 1.27 -40.78 -8.84
C VAL A 499 1.94 -40.33 -10.15
N ALA A 500 2.89 -39.40 -10.08
CA ALA A 500 3.69 -39.00 -11.24
C ALA A 500 4.59 -40.15 -11.74
N ILE A 501 5.29 -40.85 -10.85
CA ILE A 501 6.16 -42.00 -11.20
C ILE A 501 5.33 -43.13 -11.83
N ALA A 502 4.16 -43.45 -11.28
CA ALA A 502 3.29 -44.49 -11.81
C ALA A 502 2.77 -44.20 -13.22
N SER A 503 2.69 -42.92 -13.62
CA SER A 503 2.29 -42.50 -14.98
C SER A 503 3.40 -42.56 -16.03
N VAL A 504 4.66 -42.74 -15.61
CA VAL A 504 5.85 -42.84 -16.49
C VAL A 504 6.20 -44.29 -16.80
N ILE A 505 5.67 -45.26 -16.04
CA ILE A 505 5.94 -46.68 -16.25
C ILE A 505 5.06 -47.20 -17.38
N VAL A 506 5.70 -47.46 -18.52
CA VAL A 506 5.09 -47.96 -19.75
C VAL A 506 5.47 -49.42 -19.94
N GLY A 507 4.52 -50.29 -20.31
CA GLY A 507 4.81 -51.68 -20.69
C GLY A 507 5.51 -51.76 -22.05
N GLU A 508 6.02 -52.94 -22.43
CA GLU A 508 6.75 -53.17 -23.70
C GLU A 508 5.98 -52.74 -24.96
N GLY A 509 4.64 -52.62 -24.89
CA GLY A 509 3.79 -52.13 -25.98
C GLY A 509 3.56 -50.62 -26.02
N GLY A 510 4.21 -49.82 -25.17
CA GLY A 510 4.03 -48.37 -25.12
C GLY A 510 2.74 -47.89 -24.41
N GLU A 511 2.00 -48.81 -23.79
CA GLU A 511 0.83 -48.50 -22.97
C GLU A 511 1.19 -48.39 -21.47
N PRO A 512 0.69 -47.39 -20.74
CA PRO A 512 0.88 -47.28 -19.30
C PRO A 512 0.40 -48.55 -18.58
N VAL A 513 1.20 -49.07 -17.65
CA VAL A 513 0.92 -50.33 -16.94
C VAL A 513 -0.41 -50.29 -16.15
N ARG A 514 -0.98 -49.10 -15.93
CA ARG A 514 -2.38 -48.90 -15.47
C ARG A 514 -3.06 -47.77 -16.26
N ALA A 515 -4.16 -48.10 -16.93
CA ALA A 515 -5.07 -47.10 -17.47
C ALA A 515 -5.88 -46.45 -16.32
N MET A 516 -5.86 -45.11 -16.23
CA MET A 516 -6.67 -44.34 -15.27
C MET A 516 -7.57 -43.32 -15.98
N GLN A 517 -8.76 -43.10 -15.39
CA GLN A 517 -9.83 -42.21 -15.86
C GLN A 517 -9.34 -40.76 -16.00
N GLY A 518 -9.80 -40.08 -17.06
CA GLY A 518 -9.25 -38.85 -17.63
C GLY A 518 -9.22 -37.58 -16.77
N GLU A 519 -9.72 -37.60 -15.53
CA GLU A 519 -9.70 -36.45 -14.62
C GLU A 519 -8.34 -36.25 -13.91
N LEU A 520 -7.42 -37.23 -13.99
CA LEU A 520 -6.13 -37.21 -13.29
C LEU A 520 -4.91 -37.24 -14.24
N ARG A 521 -5.03 -36.74 -15.47
CA ARG A 521 -3.88 -36.55 -16.36
C ARG A 521 -2.96 -35.44 -15.83
N LEU A 522 -1.94 -35.83 -15.07
CA LEU A 522 -0.82 -34.97 -14.71
C LEU A 522 0.01 -34.63 -15.94
N ARG A 523 0.17 -33.34 -16.25
CA ARG A 523 1.20 -32.88 -17.19
C ARG A 523 2.53 -32.81 -16.42
N THR A 524 3.57 -33.41 -16.96
CA THR A 524 4.94 -33.49 -16.41
C THR A 524 5.57 -32.12 -16.11
N ALA A 525 5.01 -31.03 -16.64
CA ALA A 525 5.48 -29.66 -16.47
C ALA A 525 5.25 -29.05 -15.05
N ASP A 526 4.43 -29.66 -14.18
CA ASP A 526 4.05 -29.06 -12.88
C ASP A 526 4.82 -29.60 -11.66
N LEU A 527 5.71 -30.57 -11.83
CA LEU A 527 6.50 -31.15 -10.72
C LEU A 527 7.39 -30.12 -10.04
N GLU A 528 8.05 -29.28 -10.84
CA GLU A 528 8.94 -28.23 -10.34
C GLU A 528 8.18 -27.13 -9.58
N ASN A 529 6.96 -26.81 -10.03
CA ASN A 529 6.07 -25.82 -9.41
C ASN A 529 5.55 -26.32 -8.05
N ARG A 530 5.25 -27.62 -7.94
CA ARG A 530 4.84 -28.26 -6.68
C ARG A 530 6.01 -28.36 -5.68
N ALA A 531 7.22 -28.69 -6.14
CA ALA A 531 8.41 -28.70 -5.29
C ALA A 531 8.71 -27.31 -4.69
N ARG A 532 8.50 -26.25 -5.49
CA ARG A 532 8.61 -24.86 -5.03
C ARG A 532 7.54 -24.47 -4.01
N ALA A 533 6.27 -24.80 -4.27
CA ALA A 533 5.18 -24.54 -3.33
C ALA A 533 5.37 -25.30 -2.00
N LYS A 534 5.85 -26.55 -2.04
CA LYS A 534 6.28 -27.31 -0.85
C LYS A 534 7.33 -26.53 -0.07
N SER A 535 8.40 -26.10 -0.73
CA SER A 535 9.50 -25.35 -0.10
C SER A 535 9.02 -24.04 0.55
N MET A 536 8.09 -23.32 -0.09
CA MET A 536 7.50 -22.10 0.49
C MET A 536 6.62 -22.38 1.71
N MET A 537 5.75 -23.40 1.64
CA MET A 537 4.94 -23.81 2.80
C MET A 537 5.83 -24.29 3.96
N GLU A 538 6.92 -24.99 3.66
CA GLU A 538 7.94 -25.36 4.65
C GLU A 538 8.62 -24.15 5.26
N ALA A 539 8.97 -23.14 4.46
CA ALA A 539 9.55 -21.90 4.95
C ALA A 539 8.59 -21.12 5.87
N ILE A 540 7.29 -21.06 5.52
CA ILE A 540 6.25 -20.47 6.37
C ILE A 540 6.14 -21.27 7.68
N LEU A 541 6.00 -22.59 7.60
CA LEU A 541 5.93 -23.46 8.78
C LEU A 541 7.19 -23.39 9.65
N ALA A 542 8.36 -23.23 9.05
CA ALA A 542 9.62 -23.05 9.76
C ALA A 542 9.66 -21.70 10.47
N GLU A 543 9.21 -20.62 9.82
CA GLU A 543 9.11 -19.29 10.43
C GLU A 543 8.13 -19.30 11.60
N THR A 544 6.93 -19.84 11.41
CA THR A 544 5.93 -19.98 12.49
C THR A 544 6.47 -20.83 13.64
N ALA A 545 7.28 -21.85 13.36
CA ALA A 545 7.90 -22.69 14.39
C ALA A 545 9.00 -21.99 15.21
N ARG A 546 9.62 -20.91 14.70
CA ARG A 546 10.59 -20.12 15.47
C ARG A 546 9.92 -19.29 16.56
N HIS A 547 8.64 -18.96 16.35
CA HIS A 547 7.81 -18.16 17.24
C HIS A 547 6.76 -19.04 17.93
N ASP A 548 7.20 -20.10 18.60
CA ASP A 548 6.33 -21.06 19.30
C ASP A 548 6.07 -20.69 20.78
N ARG A 549 6.74 -19.64 21.28
CA ARG A 549 6.60 -19.11 22.63
C ARG A 549 6.42 -17.61 22.65
N LEU A 550 5.60 -17.12 23.58
CA LEU A 550 5.38 -15.70 23.77
C LEU A 550 6.41 -15.11 24.74
N ASP A 551 7.12 -14.07 24.31
CA ASP A 551 8.15 -13.41 25.12
C ASP A 551 7.57 -12.65 26.33
N ALA A 552 8.43 -12.41 27.33
CA ALA A 552 8.01 -11.80 28.60
C ALA A 552 7.48 -10.36 28.45
N ARG A 553 8.01 -9.58 27.49
CA ARG A 553 7.58 -8.20 27.26
C ARG A 553 6.17 -8.18 26.65
N SER A 554 5.91 -9.07 25.70
CA SER A 554 4.59 -9.24 25.09
C SER A 554 3.54 -9.75 26.10
N ARG A 555 3.94 -10.65 27.03
CA ARG A 555 3.07 -11.07 28.14
C ARG A 555 2.72 -9.89 29.06
N HIS A 556 3.71 -9.10 29.46
CA HIS A 556 3.49 -7.95 30.32
C HIS A 556 2.56 -6.90 29.68
N ALA A 557 2.73 -6.61 28.39
CA ALA A 557 1.85 -5.68 27.67
C ALA A 557 0.40 -6.19 27.60
N ALA A 558 0.21 -7.50 27.40
CA ALA A 558 -1.11 -8.13 27.42
C ALA A 558 -1.75 -8.09 28.82
N ASP A 559 -0.97 -8.34 29.87
CA ASP A 559 -1.42 -8.23 31.26
C ASP A 559 -1.92 -6.82 31.56
N ASP A 560 -1.16 -5.78 31.20
CA ASP A 560 -1.54 -4.39 31.47
C ASP A 560 -2.81 -3.99 30.71
N PHE A 561 -2.96 -4.45 29.47
CA PHE A 561 -4.16 -4.22 28.68
C PHE A 561 -5.41 -4.83 29.34
N VAL A 562 -5.34 -6.10 29.72
CA VAL A 562 -6.48 -6.80 30.34
C VAL A 562 -6.74 -6.33 31.78
N ARG A 563 -5.70 -5.98 32.53
CA ARG A 563 -5.83 -5.35 33.85
C ARG A 563 -6.66 -4.08 33.78
N GLY A 564 -6.42 -3.23 32.78
CA GLY A 564 -7.22 -2.03 32.53
C GLY A 564 -8.69 -2.34 32.26
N ILE A 565 -8.99 -3.41 31.52
CA ILE A 565 -10.36 -3.89 31.30
C ILE A 565 -11.00 -4.30 32.64
N ALA A 566 -10.32 -5.13 33.43
CA ALA A 566 -10.83 -5.63 34.70
C ALA A 566 -11.04 -4.50 35.74
N GLU A 567 -10.12 -3.54 35.81
CA GLU A 567 -10.26 -2.35 36.67
C GLU A 567 -11.48 -1.50 36.30
N ASN A 568 -11.75 -1.36 35.00
CA ASN A 568 -12.93 -0.63 34.51
C ASN A 568 -14.24 -1.34 34.93
N GLU A 569 -14.29 -2.68 34.87
CA GLU A 569 -15.47 -3.46 35.30
C GLU A 569 -15.67 -3.43 36.83
N ARG A 570 -14.59 -3.41 37.62
CA ARG A 570 -14.68 -3.33 39.10
C ARG A 570 -15.19 -1.99 39.60
N ASN A 571 -15.15 -0.94 38.78
CA ASN A 571 -15.49 0.41 39.22
C ASN A 571 -17.02 0.63 39.19
N PRO A 572 -17.70 0.72 40.35
CA PRO A 572 -19.16 0.82 40.42
C PRO A 572 -19.69 2.13 39.83
N ARG A 573 -18.84 3.15 39.66
CA ARG A 573 -19.21 4.43 39.03
C ARG A 573 -19.28 4.32 37.50
N LEU A 574 -18.58 3.36 36.88
CA LEU A 574 -18.63 3.11 35.44
C LEU A 574 -19.78 2.17 35.09
N SER A 575 -20.07 1.15 35.92
CA SER A 575 -21.26 0.29 35.75
C SER A 575 -22.59 1.02 36.02
N ARG A 576 -22.62 2.03 36.91
CA ARG A 576 -23.82 2.87 37.19
C ARG A 576 -24.11 3.96 36.16
N LEU A 577 -23.31 4.11 35.10
CA LEU A 577 -23.64 5.03 34.00
C LEU A 577 -24.76 4.50 33.09
N GLN A 578 -25.27 3.29 33.33
CA GLN A 578 -26.38 2.70 32.56
C GLN A 578 -27.77 2.82 33.21
N ASP A 579 -27.89 3.27 34.46
CA ASP A 579 -29.22 3.43 35.10
C ASP A 579 -29.77 4.87 35.04
N ARG A 580 -29.18 5.71 34.18
CA ARG A 580 -29.65 7.08 33.92
C ARG A 580 -30.17 7.23 32.49
N SER A 581 -31.14 6.39 32.13
CA SER A 581 -32.11 6.76 31.09
C SER A 581 -33.15 7.78 31.60
N ALA A 582 -33.06 8.22 32.87
CA ALA A 582 -33.96 9.18 33.49
C ALA A 582 -33.24 10.32 34.23
N ALA A 583 -32.33 11.07 33.58
CA ALA A 583 -31.96 12.41 34.05
C ALA A 583 -31.29 13.23 32.93
N ARG A 584 -32.09 13.97 32.16
CA ARG A 584 -31.60 15.03 31.28
C ARG A 584 -30.98 16.15 32.14
N SER A 585 -29.65 16.29 32.15
CA SER A 585 -28.92 17.57 32.38
C SER A 585 -27.40 17.39 32.57
N ASN A 586 -26.66 16.78 31.62
CA ASN A 586 -25.18 16.88 31.64
C ASN A 586 -24.50 16.70 30.27
N VAL A 587 -25.15 17.17 29.20
CA VAL A 587 -24.64 17.06 27.83
C VAL A 587 -24.49 18.45 27.22
N LEU A 588 -23.28 18.78 26.75
CA LEU A 588 -23.01 20.05 26.05
C LEU A 588 -23.54 20.02 24.63
N VAL A 589 -23.32 18.91 23.91
CA VAL A 589 -23.84 18.71 22.57
C VAL A 589 -24.38 17.28 22.45
N PRO A 590 -25.70 17.09 22.29
CA PRO A 590 -26.28 15.76 22.24
C PRO A 590 -25.91 15.01 20.95
N ALA A 591 -25.77 13.69 21.09
CA ALA A 591 -25.73 12.81 19.94
C ALA A 591 -27.05 12.89 19.17
N ARG A 592 -26.96 12.80 17.85
CA ARG A 592 -28.10 12.81 16.92
C ARG A 592 -27.93 11.68 15.92
N ASN A 593 -29.02 10.98 15.66
CA ASN A 593 -29.08 10.03 14.57
C ASN A 593 -29.57 10.75 13.32
N LEU A 594 -28.67 10.92 12.36
CA LEU A 594 -29.00 11.42 11.04
C LEU A 594 -29.45 10.21 10.18
N PRO A 595 -30.66 10.23 9.59
CA PRO A 595 -31.15 9.11 8.78
C PRO A 595 -30.30 8.92 7.52
N ASP A 596 -30.35 7.73 6.92
CA ASP A 596 -29.68 7.46 5.64
C ASP A 596 -30.24 8.36 4.52
N LEU A 597 -29.43 8.64 3.51
CA LEU A 597 -29.90 9.41 2.37
C LEU A 597 -30.90 8.60 1.56
N THR A 598 -32.00 9.22 1.18
CA THR A 598 -32.91 8.68 0.18
C THR A 598 -32.30 8.87 -1.21
N GLU A 599 -32.66 7.99 -2.16
CA GLU A 599 -32.22 8.15 -3.56
C GLU A 599 -32.60 9.50 -4.15
N ARG A 600 -33.74 10.07 -3.75
CA ARG A 600 -34.15 11.43 -4.14
C ARG A 600 -33.17 12.49 -3.64
N ALA A 601 -32.75 12.40 -2.37
CA ALA A 601 -31.79 13.35 -1.80
C ALA A 601 -30.39 13.23 -2.45
N ILE A 602 -29.99 12.03 -2.86
CA ILE A 602 -28.76 11.81 -3.61
C ILE A 602 -28.89 12.44 -5.01
N ALA A 603 -30.01 12.22 -5.70
CA ALA A 603 -30.28 12.78 -7.02
C ALA A 603 -30.28 14.33 -6.99
N ASP A 604 -30.93 14.95 -6.01
CA ASP A 604 -30.96 16.41 -5.85
C ASP A 604 -29.54 16.98 -5.66
N ARG A 605 -28.69 16.31 -4.87
CA ARG A 605 -27.29 16.71 -4.66
C ARG A 605 -26.41 16.50 -5.90
N LEU A 606 -26.62 15.41 -6.64
CA LEU A 606 -25.95 15.17 -7.92
C LEU A 606 -26.32 16.24 -8.95
N HIS A 607 -27.59 16.66 -8.98
CA HIS A 607 -28.04 17.73 -9.88
C HIS A 607 -27.33 19.06 -9.57
N GLY A 608 -27.16 19.39 -8.28
CA GLY A 608 -26.45 20.57 -7.81
C GLY A 608 -24.91 20.52 -7.87
N SER A 609 -24.29 19.41 -8.31
CA SER A 609 -22.83 19.31 -8.40
C SER A 609 -22.28 20.19 -9.52
N ALA A 610 -21.38 21.12 -9.17
CA ALA A 610 -20.71 22.00 -10.13
C ALA A 610 -19.90 21.22 -11.17
N ARG A 611 -19.26 20.11 -10.75
CA ARG A 611 -18.48 19.24 -11.65
C ARG A 611 -19.37 18.55 -12.68
N LEU A 612 -20.53 18.05 -12.26
CA LEU A 612 -21.49 17.44 -13.20
C LEU A 612 -22.12 18.51 -14.10
N ALA A 613 -22.32 19.73 -13.61
CA ALA A 613 -22.79 20.84 -14.43
C ALA A 613 -21.79 21.20 -15.55
N GLU A 614 -20.49 21.26 -15.26
CA GLU A 614 -19.44 21.48 -16.26
C GLU A 614 -19.43 20.38 -17.32
N LYS A 615 -19.54 19.11 -16.90
CA LYS A 615 -19.61 17.96 -17.81
C LYS A 615 -20.86 17.96 -18.67
N ARG A 616 -22.02 18.37 -18.12
CA ARG A 616 -23.25 18.57 -18.91
C ARG A 616 -23.06 19.65 -19.97
N ALA A 617 -22.44 20.78 -19.62
CA ALA A 617 -22.14 21.84 -20.58
C ALA A 617 -21.17 21.38 -21.69
N GLU A 618 -20.16 20.58 -21.35
CA GLU A 618 -19.26 19.95 -22.33
C GLU A 618 -20.04 19.04 -23.30
N ILE A 619 -20.92 18.19 -22.76
CA ILE A 619 -21.78 17.30 -23.55
C ILE A 619 -22.73 18.09 -24.45
N GLU A 620 -23.36 19.15 -23.96
CA GLU A 620 -24.25 20.02 -24.75
C GLU A 620 -23.50 20.67 -25.92
N ASN A 621 -22.26 21.12 -25.69
CA ASN A 621 -21.44 21.72 -26.74
C ASN A 621 -21.05 20.67 -27.80
N LEU A 622 -20.59 19.50 -27.37
CA LEU A 622 -20.27 18.39 -28.28
C LEU A 622 -21.51 17.88 -29.03
N SER A 623 -22.68 17.86 -28.36
CA SER A 623 -23.96 17.50 -28.98
C SER A 623 -24.35 18.48 -30.09
N ARG A 624 -24.13 19.79 -29.88
CA ARG A 624 -24.31 20.81 -30.92
C ARG A 624 -23.40 20.56 -32.13
N LEU A 625 -22.15 20.17 -31.91
CA LEU A 625 -21.19 19.90 -32.98
C LEU A 625 -21.52 18.63 -33.78
N VAL A 626 -22.10 17.61 -33.12
CA VAL A 626 -22.40 16.32 -33.75
C VAL A 626 -23.78 16.30 -34.41
N PHE A 627 -24.81 16.84 -33.77
CA PHE A 627 -26.20 16.75 -34.21
C PHE A 627 -26.79 18.09 -34.68
N GLY A 628 -26.07 19.20 -34.53
CA GLY A 628 -26.61 20.55 -34.77
C GLY A 628 -27.61 21.01 -33.71
N ASN A 629 -27.83 20.21 -32.67
CA ASN A 629 -28.78 20.46 -31.58
C ASN A 629 -28.12 20.09 -30.25
N SER A 630 -27.98 21.06 -29.33
CA SER A 630 -27.36 20.84 -28.02
C SER A 630 -28.17 19.92 -27.09
N GLN A 631 -29.45 19.72 -27.39
CA GLN A 631 -30.36 18.90 -26.57
C GLN A 631 -30.53 17.48 -27.10
N ALA A 632 -29.86 17.11 -28.21
CA ALA A 632 -30.04 15.80 -28.86
C ALA A 632 -29.73 14.61 -27.95
N VAL A 633 -28.87 14.78 -26.94
CA VAL A 633 -28.51 13.75 -25.95
C VAL A 633 -29.07 14.00 -24.55
N SER A 634 -29.86 15.05 -24.31
CA SER A 634 -30.29 15.44 -22.95
C SER A 634 -31.06 14.31 -22.25
N ALA A 635 -32.01 13.69 -22.95
CA ALA A 635 -32.75 12.55 -22.40
C ALA A 635 -31.87 11.32 -22.12
N SER A 636 -30.75 11.18 -22.80
CA SER A 636 -29.76 10.14 -22.50
C SER A 636 -28.95 10.52 -21.27
N VAL A 637 -28.53 11.78 -21.15
CA VAL A 637 -27.83 12.32 -19.97
C VAL A 637 -28.67 12.18 -18.70
N ASP A 638 -29.97 12.49 -18.76
CA ASP A 638 -30.89 12.38 -17.62
C ASP A 638 -31.09 10.94 -17.15
N ARG A 639 -30.91 9.96 -18.05
CA ARG A 639 -31.00 8.52 -17.74
C ARG A 639 -29.68 7.93 -17.23
N ILE A 640 -28.59 8.68 -17.24
CA ILE A 640 -27.30 8.22 -16.72
C ILE A 640 -27.34 8.25 -15.20
N THR A 641 -27.39 7.06 -14.60
CA THR A 641 -27.35 6.86 -13.13
C THR A 641 -25.98 6.41 -12.62
N GLY A 642 -25.05 6.10 -13.54
CA GLY A 642 -23.67 5.69 -13.25
C GLY A 642 -22.89 5.28 -14.51
N ALA A 643 -21.70 4.69 -14.33
CA ALA A 643 -20.76 4.39 -15.42
C ALA A 643 -21.32 3.45 -16.49
N ARG A 644 -22.07 2.42 -16.08
CA ARG A 644 -22.70 1.47 -17.03
C ARG A 644 -23.69 2.15 -17.96
N SER A 645 -24.57 3.00 -17.42
CA SER A 645 -25.52 3.78 -18.23
C SER A 645 -24.84 4.85 -19.08
N GLY A 646 -23.74 5.46 -18.60
CA GLY A 646 -22.95 6.41 -19.39
C GLY A 646 -22.24 5.76 -20.57
N ALA A 647 -21.65 4.59 -20.36
CA ALA A 647 -21.04 3.80 -21.43
C ALA A 647 -22.06 3.35 -22.47
N ALA A 648 -23.26 2.93 -22.02
CA ALA A 648 -24.36 2.59 -22.92
C ALA A 648 -24.81 3.79 -23.76
N ALA A 649 -25.01 4.97 -23.14
CA ALA A 649 -25.34 6.20 -23.84
C ALA A 649 -24.26 6.62 -24.86
N GLY A 650 -22.98 6.44 -24.52
CA GLY A 650 -21.88 6.64 -25.46
C GLY A 650 -21.87 5.63 -26.61
N GLY A 651 -22.22 4.37 -26.34
CA GLY A 651 -22.41 3.33 -27.35
C GLY A 651 -23.51 3.71 -28.35
N ASP A 652 -24.64 4.20 -27.87
CA ASP A 652 -25.76 4.64 -28.72
C ASP A 652 -25.33 5.77 -29.67
N VAL A 653 -24.44 6.68 -29.26
CA VAL A 653 -23.88 7.72 -30.15
C VAL A 653 -22.98 7.12 -31.23
N ARG A 654 -22.11 6.16 -30.88
CA ARG A 654 -21.20 5.52 -31.85
C ARG A 654 -21.95 4.70 -32.90
N GLU A 655 -23.03 4.06 -32.48
CA GLU A 655 -23.87 3.21 -33.32
C GLU A 655 -24.95 4.02 -34.08
N GLY A 656 -24.99 5.34 -33.91
CA GLY A 656 -25.94 6.22 -34.61
C GLY A 656 -27.39 6.08 -34.14
N ARG A 657 -27.63 5.54 -32.93
CA ARG A 657 -28.96 5.27 -32.37
C ARG A 657 -29.61 6.49 -31.67
N VAL A 658 -28.91 7.62 -31.60
CA VAL A 658 -29.36 8.85 -30.90
C VAL A 658 -30.06 9.85 -31.83
N GLY A 659 -29.68 9.94 -33.10
CA GLY A 659 -30.25 10.89 -34.05
C GLY A 659 -29.37 11.09 -35.28
N GLU A 660 -29.86 11.84 -36.28
CA GLU A 660 -29.08 12.14 -37.48
C GLU A 660 -27.99 13.19 -37.19
N MET A 661 -26.74 12.88 -37.56
CA MET A 661 -25.65 13.86 -37.45
C MET A 661 -25.87 15.06 -38.38
N ALA A 662 -25.26 16.20 -38.05
CA ALA A 662 -25.39 17.43 -38.82
C ALA A 662 -24.77 17.33 -40.23
N GLY A 663 -25.33 18.09 -41.19
CA GLY A 663 -24.84 18.19 -42.59
C GLY A 663 -25.30 17.05 -43.49
N GLU A 664 -25.06 17.14 -44.80
CA GLU A 664 -25.45 16.09 -45.76
C GLU A 664 -24.46 14.91 -45.76
N GLY A 665 -25.01 13.68 -45.74
CA GLY A 665 -24.26 12.43 -45.88
C GLY A 665 -23.68 12.23 -47.28
N ARG A 666 -22.89 11.16 -47.47
CA ARG A 666 -22.35 10.82 -48.79
C ARG A 666 -23.49 10.41 -49.72
N SER A 667 -23.62 11.04 -50.88
CA SER A 667 -24.53 10.60 -51.94
C SER A 667 -23.75 9.88 -53.05
N TRP A 668 -24.44 9.21 -53.97
CA TRP A 668 -23.84 8.57 -55.16
C TRP A 668 -22.90 9.54 -55.89
N LEU A 669 -23.30 10.81 -56.01
CA LEU A 669 -22.65 11.80 -56.90
C LEU A 669 -21.76 12.82 -56.17
N ARG A 670 -21.79 12.90 -54.82
CA ARG A 670 -20.97 13.84 -54.02
C ARG A 670 -20.53 13.25 -52.68
N GLY A 671 -19.30 13.60 -52.28
CA GLY A 671 -18.74 13.27 -50.96
C GLY A 671 -19.51 13.93 -49.81
N SER A 672 -19.29 13.48 -48.57
CA SER A 672 -19.94 14.04 -47.38
C SER A 672 -19.63 15.53 -47.23
N SER A 673 -20.62 16.32 -46.85
CA SER A 673 -20.45 17.75 -46.61
C SER A 673 -19.38 18.03 -45.53
N PRO A 674 -18.69 19.19 -45.55
CA PRO A 674 -17.74 19.56 -44.50
C PRO A 674 -18.34 19.53 -43.09
N ALA A 675 -19.62 19.93 -42.96
CA ALA A 675 -20.37 19.86 -41.70
C ALA A 675 -20.55 18.40 -41.22
N ARG A 676 -20.82 17.46 -42.12
CA ARG A 676 -20.95 16.03 -41.80
C ARG A 676 -19.62 15.39 -41.42
N GLN A 677 -18.53 15.76 -42.10
CA GLN A 677 -17.18 15.29 -41.75
C GLN A 677 -16.76 15.78 -40.36
N SER A 678 -17.03 17.05 -40.05
CA SER A 678 -16.80 17.63 -38.73
C SER A 678 -17.64 16.92 -37.64
N ALA A 679 -18.93 16.68 -37.89
CA ALA A 679 -19.80 15.96 -36.97
C ALA A 679 -19.30 14.54 -36.68
N GLN A 680 -18.85 13.81 -37.70
CA GLN A 680 -18.27 12.46 -37.56
C GLN A 680 -16.97 12.46 -36.75
N ALA A 681 -16.12 13.47 -36.92
CA ALA A 681 -14.88 13.61 -36.15
C ALA A 681 -15.14 13.89 -34.64
N HIS A 682 -16.24 14.56 -34.31
CA HIS A 682 -16.61 14.88 -32.92
C HIS A 682 -17.47 13.80 -32.24
N ALA A 683 -18.09 12.87 -32.99
CA ALA A 683 -18.93 11.82 -32.42
C ALA A 683 -18.20 10.89 -31.43
N PRO A 684 -16.94 10.44 -31.67
CA PRO A 684 -16.19 9.67 -30.67
C PRO A 684 -15.92 10.45 -29.38
N ARG A 685 -15.71 11.78 -29.48
CA ARG A 685 -15.50 12.66 -28.32
C ARG A 685 -16.77 12.83 -27.51
N LEU A 686 -17.93 12.98 -28.16
CA LEU A 686 -19.23 13.01 -27.49
C LEU A 686 -19.53 11.67 -26.78
N ALA A 687 -19.24 10.55 -27.43
CA ALA A 687 -19.41 9.22 -26.84
C ALA A 687 -18.50 9.01 -25.61
N ALA A 688 -17.25 9.48 -25.68
CA ALA A 688 -16.34 9.47 -24.55
C ALA A 688 -16.81 10.40 -23.41
N ALA A 689 -17.32 11.59 -23.73
CA ALA A 689 -17.84 12.53 -22.75
C ALA A 689 -19.07 11.98 -21.99
N LEU A 690 -19.97 11.25 -22.67
CA LEU A 690 -21.12 10.57 -22.03
C LEU A 690 -20.68 9.43 -21.09
N ALA A 691 -19.66 8.67 -21.49
CA ALA A 691 -19.08 7.64 -20.63
C ALA A 691 -18.36 8.24 -19.40
N ASP A 692 -17.57 9.30 -19.62
CA ASP A 692 -16.90 10.06 -18.57
C ASP A 692 -17.89 10.71 -17.59
N TYR A 693 -19.02 11.23 -18.09
CA TYR A 693 -20.11 11.72 -17.24
C TYR A 693 -20.69 10.62 -16.35
N GLY A 694 -20.88 9.39 -16.87
CA GLY A 694 -21.30 8.25 -16.06
C GLY A 694 -20.31 7.91 -14.93
N HIS A 695 -19.01 7.97 -15.20
CA HIS A 695 -17.98 7.80 -14.17
C HIS A 695 -17.97 8.94 -13.15
N ALA A 696 -18.18 10.18 -13.60
CA ALA A 696 -18.30 11.33 -12.72
C ALA A 696 -19.55 11.22 -11.82
N VAL A 697 -20.67 10.70 -12.32
CA VAL A 697 -21.87 10.44 -11.50
C VAL A 697 -21.60 9.42 -10.40
N ASP A 698 -20.94 8.30 -10.71
CA ASP A 698 -20.57 7.29 -9.69
C ASP A 698 -19.62 7.87 -8.64
N PHE A 699 -18.65 8.66 -9.08
CA PHE A 699 -17.71 9.34 -8.17
C PHE A 699 -18.43 10.33 -7.24
N GLU A 700 -19.26 11.21 -7.78
CA GLU A 700 -19.98 12.22 -7.00
C GLU A 700 -20.99 11.58 -6.06
N ARG A 701 -21.67 10.51 -6.50
CA ARG A 701 -22.56 9.70 -5.66
C ARG A 701 -21.80 9.09 -4.50
N HIS A 702 -20.63 8.52 -4.76
CA HIS A 702 -19.77 7.98 -3.72
C HIS A 702 -19.32 9.06 -2.73
N GLN A 703 -18.91 10.24 -3.22
CA GLN A 703 -18.55 11.38 -2.35
C GLN A 703 -19.73 11.82 -1.47
N ILE A 704 -20.93 11.97 -2.05
CA ILE A 704 -22.15 12.37 -1.32
C ILE A 704 -22.47 11.36 -0.21
N VAL A 705 -22.41 10.06 -0.52
CA VAL A 705 -22.67 8.98 0.45
C VAL A 705 -21.59 8.99 1.53
N THR A 706 -20.31 8.97 1.16
CA THR A 706 -19.19 8.97 2.11
C THR A 706 -19.23 10.18 3.05
N GLN A 707 -19.43 11.39 2.52
CA GLN A 707 -19.57 12.60 3.33
C GLN A 707 -20.78 12.55 4.27
N HIS A 708 -21.88 11.91 3.85
CA HIS A 708 -23.05 11.70 4.69
C HIS A 708 -22.79 10.67 5.79
N HIS A 709 -22.10 9.57 5.50
CA HIS A 709 -21.67 8.59 6.51
C HIS A 709 -20.71 9.22 7.53
N GLU A 710 -19.79 10.07 7.08
CA GLU A 710 -18.95 10.85 7.98
C GLU A 710 -19.78 11.81 8.82
N ALA A 711 -20.76 12.50 8.23
CA ALA A 711 -21.68 13.36 8.97
C ALA A 711 -22.51 12.56 9.99
N GLN A 712 -22.97 11.36 9.66
CA GLN A 712 -23.65 10.45 10.59
C GLN A 712 -22.72 10.06 11.75
N ALA A 713 -21.48 9.67 11.45
CA ALA A 713 -20.49 9.33 12.46
C ALA A 713 -20.19 10.52 13.38
N ARG A 714 -20.01 11.73 12.83
CA ARG A 714 -19.85 12.96 13.61
C ARG A 714 -21.08 13.24 14.47
N GLN A 715 -22.29 13.13 13.92
CA GLN A 715 -23.54 13.43 14.61
C GLN A 715 -23.82 12.48 15.78
N ARG A 716 -23.38 11.21 15.69
CA ARG A 716 -23.48 10.22 16.76
C ARG A 716 -22.55 10.48 17.96
N VAL A 717 -21.56 11.37 17.82
CA VAL A 717 -20.66 11.72 18.93
C VAL A 717 -21.36 12.73 19.84
N GLU A 718 -21.56 12.33 21.10
CA GLU A 718 -21.98 13.23 22.16
C GLU A 718 -20.76 14.01 22.71
N ILE A 719 -20.93 15.30 23.00
CA ILE A 719 -19.96 16.06 23.78
C ILE A 719 -20.53 16.18 25.21
N PRO A 720 -19.94 15.48 26.19
CA PRO A 720 -20.38 15.56 27.57
C PRO A 720 -20.02 16.92 28.17
N ALA A 721 -20.83 17.39 29.12
CA ALA A 721 -20.45 18.56 29.92
C ALA A 721 -19.30 18.21 30.87
N PRO A 722 -18.34 19.14 31.12
CA PRO A 722 -17.32 18.92 32.14
C PRO A 722 -17.98 18.74 33.51
N SER A 723 -17.45 17.80 34.28
CA SER A 723 -17.83 17.59 35.68
C SER A 723 -17.64 18.88 36.48
N LEU A 724 -18.39 19.03 37.59
CA LEU A 724 -18.27 20.22 38.44
C LEU A 724 -16.82 20.47 38.90
N ARG A 725 -16.06 19.39 39.19
CA ARG A 725 -14.65 19.46 39.57
C ARG A 725 -13.76 19.89 38.40
N LEU A 726 -13.97 19.33 37.20
CA LEU A 726 -13.22 19.76 36.01
C LEU A 726 -13.55 21.22 35.66
N ALA A 727 -14.82 21.62 35.72
CA ALA A 727 -15.26 22.99 35.47
C ALA A 727 -14.64 23.99 36.46
N GLU A 728 -14.48 23.62 37.74
CA GLU A 728 -13.81 24.45 38.75
C GLU A 728 -12.30 24.61 38.46
N VAL A 729 -11.63 23.52 38.10
CA VAL A 729 -10.21 23.54 37.71
C VAL A 729 -10.01 24.34 36.43
N LEU A 730 -10.92 24.20 35.47
CA LEU A 730 -10.90 24.94 34.22
C LEU A 730 -11.12 26.45 34.41
N ARG A 731 -11.91 26.87 35.41
CA ARG A 731 -12.06 28.29 35.81
C ARG A 731 -10.85 28.88 36.52
N THR A 732 -9.95 28.05 37.05
CA THR A 732 -8.73 28.50 37.72
C THR A 732 -7.65 28.77 36.66
N GLU A 733 -6.90 29.87 36.75
CA GLU A 733 -5.86 30.21 35.77
C GLU A 733 -4.44 29.97 36.32
N GLY A 734 -3.49 29.69 35.43
CA GLY A 734 -2.06 29.72 35.75
C GLY A 734 -1.46 28.38 36.24
N GLN A 735 -0.46 28.47 37.12
CA GLN A 735 0.33 27.30 37.60
C GLN A 735 -0.51 26.32 38.41
N ASP A 736 -1.51 26.80 39.15
CA ASP A 736 -2.39 25.97 39.98
C ASP A 736 -3.34 25.11 39.13
N GLN A 737 -3.76 25.59 37.96
CA GLN A 737 -4.55 24.80 37.01
C GLN A 737 -3.75 23.58 36.52
N ASN A 738 -2.50 23.78 36.09
CA ASN A 738 -1.60 22.70 35.66
C ASN A 738 -1.30 21.74 36.80
N ARG A 739 -1.04 22.25 38.01
CA ARG A 739 -0.73 21.44 39.18
C ARG A 739 -1.90 20.52 39.53
N ARG A 740 -3.13 21.04 39.52
CA ARG A 740 -4.35 20.27 39.81
C ARG A 740 -4.68 19.24 38.72
N LEU A 741 -4.52 19.59 37.43
CA LEU A 741 -4.69 18.65 36.32
C LEU A 741 -3.62 17.55 36.30
N ASN A 742 -2.37 17.87 36.67
CA ASN A 742 -1.28 16.90 36.77
C ASN A 742 -1.36 16.04 38.04
N GLY A 743 -1.91 16.59 39.13
CA GLY A 743 -2.14 15.88 40.39
C GLY A 743 -3.36 14.95 40.38
N GLU A 744 -4.30 15.14 39.46
CA GLU A 744 -5.52 14.32 39.33
C GLU A 744 -5.66 13.73 37.92
N PRO A 745 -5.08 12.53 37.65
CA PRO A 745 -5.13 11.87 36.34
C PRO A 745 -6.56 11.62 35.80
N ALA A 746 -7.56 11.52 36.68
CA ALA A 746 -8.96 11.38 36.28
C ALA A 746 -9.50 12.62 35.56
N LEU A 747 -9.21 13.82 36.06
CA LEU A 747 -9.65 15.09 35.45
C LEU A 747 -8.94 15.35 34.11
N ARG A 748 -7.68 14.93 34.00
CA ARG A 748 -6.93 14.97 32.74
C ARG A 748 -7.55 14.07 31.67
N ARG A 749 -7.87 12.82 32.02
CA ARG A 749 -8.56 11.89 31.10
C ARG A 749 -9.93 12.38 30.70
N GLU A 750 -10.66 13.02 31.63
CA GLU A 750 -11.95 13.66 31.35
C GLU A 750 -11.80 14.80 30.32
N LEU A 751 -10.82 15.70 30.53
CA LEU A 751 -10.53 16.79 29.60
C LEU A 751 -10.09 16.29 28.22
N GLU A 752 -9.25 15.27 28.16
CA GLU A 752 -8.81 14.62 26.92
C GLU A 752 -10.00 13.98 26.18
N THR A 753 -10.92 13.34 26.91
CA THR A 753 -12.13 12.74 26.35
C THR A 753 -13.06 13.79 25.75
N ILE A 754 -13.29 14.91 26.46
CA ILE A 754 -14.09 16.03 25.95
C ILE A 754 -13.43 16.65 24.73
N THR A 755 -12.11 16.85 24.75
CA THR A 755 -11.35 17.41 23.62
C THR A 755 -11.45 16.52 22.38
N LEU A 756 -11.34 15.21 22.55
CA LEU A 756 -11.50 14.23 21.48
C LEU A 756 -12.93 14.23 20.91
N ALA A 757 -13.93 14.31 21.79
CA ALA A 757 -15.34 14.42 21.39
C ALA A 757 -15.60 15.70 20.58
N ILE A 758 -15.07 16.85 21.02
CA ILE A 758 -15.12 18.13 20.27
C ILE A 758 -14.50 17.96 18.88
N ASN A 759 -13.29 17.41 18.80
CA ASN A 759 -12.59 17.25 17.53
C ASN A 759 -13.29 16.33 16.53
N ARG A 760 -13.97 15.29 17.03
CA ARG A 760 -14.76 14.33 16.24
C ARG A 760 -16.14 14.86 15.87
N ARG A 761 -16.76 15.68 16.72
CA ARG A 761 -18.14 16.18 16.53
C ARG A 761 -18.22 17.36 15.59
N LEU A 762 -17.29 18.32 15.69
CA LEU A 762 -17.35 19.58 14.93
C LEU A 762 -16.89 19.40 13.48
N SER A 763 -17.68 19.94 12.54
CA SER A 763 -17.27 20.08 11.14
C SER A 763 -16.17 21.15 10.99
N PRO A 764 -15.50 21.24 9.83
CA PRO A 764 -14.53 22.31 9.57
C PRO A 764 -15.13 23.72 9.76
N VAL A 765 -16.38 23.93 9.34
CA VAL A 765 -17.10 25.20 9.51
C VAL A 765 -17.38 25.47 10.99
N ASP A 766 -17.85 24.47 11.74
CA ASP A 766 -18.09 24.62 13.18
C ASP A 766 -16.78 24.96 13.92
N LYS A 767 -15.64 24.40 13.51
CA LYS A 767 -14.32 24.72 14.10
C LYS A 767 -13.92 26.16 13.82
N VAL A 768 -14.24 26.70 12.65
CA VAL A 768 -14.01 28.11 12.30
C VAL A 768 -14.92 29.00 13.14
N ASP A 769 -16.21 28.69 13.23
CA ASP A 769 -17.17 29.46 14.03
C ASP A 769 -16.87 29.39 15.52
N LEU A 770 -16.34 28.27 16.02
CA LEU A 770 -15.86 28.12 17.40
C LEU A 770 -14.68 29.02 17.69
N LYS A 771 -13.71 29.11 16.76
CA LYS A 771 -12.56 30.01 16.88
C LYS A 771 -12.92 31.48 16.75
N ALA A 772 -13.88 31.80 15.89
CA ALA A 772 -14.38 33.17 15.68
C ALA A 772 -15.35 33.63 16.79
N GLY A 773 -15.77 32.73 17.68
CA GLY A 773 -16.71 33.04 18.75
C GLY A 773 -18.16 33.22 18.28
N ASN A 774 -18.51 32.69 17.10
CA ASN A 774 -19.85 32.79 16.48
C ASN A 774 -20.83 31.81 17.13
N VAL A 775 -21.14 32.00 18.42
CA VAL A 775 -21.97 31.08 19.22
C VAL A 775 -23.36 30.86 18.63
N ALA A 776 -23.94 31.88 17.98
CA ALA A 776 -25.26 31.75 17.34
C ALA A 776 -25.25 30.74 16.17
N ARG A 777 -24.21 30.79 15.32
CA ARG A 777 -24.07 29.87 14.17
C ARG A 777 -23.77 28.44 14.64
N LEU A 778 -22.92 28.29 15.67
CA LEU A 778 -22.69 27.02 16.35
C LEU A 778 -23.98 26.44 16.96
N GLY A 779 -24.77 27.29 17.62
CA GLY A 779 -26.05 26.93 18.19
C GLY A 779 -27.01 26.36 17.15
N SER A 780 -27.12 27.00 15.99
CA SER A 780 -27.95 26.52 14.87
C SER A 780 -27.42 25.23 14.25
N SER A 781 -26.10 25.13 14.00
CA SER A 781 -25.47 23.97 13.35
C SER A 781 -25.54 22.70 14.21
N LEU A 782 -25.24 22.82 15.51
CA LEU A 782 -25.23 21.72 16.46
C LEU A 782 -26.61 21.49 17.11
N GLY A 783 -27.54 22.44 16.90
CA GLY A 783 -28.86 22.51 17.53
C GLY A 783 -28.78 22.48 19.06
N ILE A 784 -27.93 23.35 19.60
CA ILE A 784 -27.70 23.55 21.02
C ILE A 784 -28.12 24.96 21.44
N THR A 785 -28.38 25.17 22.72
CA THR A 785 -28.73 26.49 23.24
C THR A 785 -27.53 27.44 23.19
N ARG A 786 -27.78 28.75 23.26
CA ARG A 786 -26.72 29.76 23.33
C ARG A 786 -25.79 29.51 24.52
N GLU A 787 -26.34 29.11 25.67
CA GLU A 787 -25.58 28.78 26.88
C GLU A 787 -24.65 27.58 26.68
N GLN A 788 -25.15 26.51 26.05
CA GLN A 788 -24.34 25.34 25.69
C GLN A 788 -23.22 25.71 24.71
N GLY A 789 -23.50 26.57 23.74
CA GLY A 789 -22.50 27.06 22.79
C GLY A 789 -21.40 27.92 23.45
N VAL A 790 -21.76 28.77 24.43
CA VAL A 790 -20.78 29.52 25.24
C VAL A 790 -19.93 28.56 26.07
N ALA A 791 -20.54 27.56 26.71
CA ALA A 791 -19.82 26.59 27.53
C ALA A 791 -18.86 25.73 26.70
N LEU A 792 -19.28 25.29 25.51
CA LEU A 792 -18.43 24.57 24.54
C LEU A 792 -17.20 25.40 24.14
N ARG A 793 -17.38 26.70 23.88
CA ARG A 793 -16.28 27.61 23.55
C ARG A 793 -15.30 27.76 24.70
N ASN A 794 -15.81 27.99 25.91
CA ASN A 794 -14.96 28.18 27.09
C ASN A 794 -14.07 26.96 27.36
N VAL A 795 -14.62 25.74 27.23
CA VAL A 795 -13.86 24.49 27.35
C VAL A 795 -12.78 24.39 26.27
N HIS A 796 -13.10 24.75 25.02
CA HIS A 796 -12.14 24.73 23.92
C HIS A 796 -10.98 25.71 24.12
N GLU A 797 -11.27 26.95 24.52
CA GLU A 797 -10.26 27.99 24.75
C GLU A 797 -9.29 27.61 25.88
N GLN A 798 -9.82 27.10 26.99
CA GLN A 798 -9.02 26.69 28.14
C GLN A 798 -8.14 25.47 27.82
N THR A 799 -8.65 24.51 27.05
CA THR A 799 -7.88 23.37 26.55
C THR A 799 -6.73 23.84 25.63
N ARG A 800 -7.00 24.79 24.75
CA ARG A 800 -5.99 25.33 23.83
C ARG A 800 -4.88 26.07 24.59
N ALA A 801 -5.24 26.90 25.57
CA ALA A 801 -4.28 27.61 26.41
C ALA A 801 -3.36 26.65 27.18
N LEU A 802 -3.90 25.50 27.62
CA LEU A 802 -3.15 24.43 28.26
C LEU A 802 -2.12 23.78 27.31
N GLN A 803 -2.54 23.46 26.08
CA GLN A 803 -1.68 22.85 25.07
C GLN A 803 -0.54 23.77 24.63
N GLU A 804 -0.83 25.06 24.40
CA GLU A 804 0.18 26.05 24.02
C GLU A 804 1.24 26.27 25.12
N LYS A 805 0.84 26.20 26.40
CA LYS A 805 1.77 26.30 27.54
C LYS A 805 2.66 25.06 27.70
N ASN A 806 2.11 23.85 27.55
CA ASN A 806 2.90 22.61 27.58
C ASN A 806 3.93 22.56 26.44
N LEU A 807 3.57 23.04 25.25
CA LEU A 807 4.49 23.17 24.11
C LEU A 807 5.65 24.15 24.39
N ARG A 808 5.38 25.25 25.11
CA ARG A 808 6.41 26.21 25.53
C ARG A 808 7.33 25.62 26.61
N GLN A 809 6.78 24.98 27.65
CA GLN A 809 7.58 24.31 28.70
C GLN A 809 8.47 23.18 28.14
N ASN A 810 7.98 22.38 27.19
CA ASN A 810 8.79 21.34 26.55
C ASN A 810 9.91 21.90 25.64
N ARG A 811 9.70 23.07 25.03
CA ARG A 811 10.74 23.79 24.29
C ARG A 811 11.81 24.36 25.23
N ASP A 812 11.42 24.87 26.38
CA ASP A 812 12.34 25.42 27.38
C ASP A 812 13.14 24.33 28.10
N LEU A 813 12.54 23.17 28.39
CA LEU A 813 13.24 21.99 28.92
C LEU A 813 14.25 21.40 27.92
N SER A 814 13.90 21.37 26.63
CA SER A 814 14.82 20.97 25.55
C SER A 814 16.02 21.93 25.40
N ARG A 815 15.81 23.25 25.60
CA ARG A 815 16.90 24.24 25.62
C ARG A 815 17.76 24.15 26.89
N GLY A 816 17.17 23.86 28.04
CA GLY A 816 17.89 23.65 29.31
C GLY A 816 18.82 22.44 29.27
N ASN A 817 18.39 21.32 28.68
CA ASN A 817 19.23 20.12 28.53
C ASN A 817 20.40 20.31 27.55
N GLN A 818 20.32 21.23 26.58
CA GLN A 818 21.46 21.57 25.71
C GLN A 818 22.55 22.39 26.43
N MET A 819 22.18 23.15 27.48
CA MET A 819 23.13 23.94 28.28
C MET A 819 23.81 23.12 29.38
N GLY A 820 23.21 22.00 29.81
CA GLY A 820 23.80 21.06 30.78
C GLY A 820 24.85 20.12 30.20
N ILE A 821 24.86 19.89 28.89
CA ILE A 821 25.83 19.01 28.19
C ILE A 821 27.12 19.78 27.79
N ARG A 822 27.16 21.10 28.02
CA ARG A 822 28.34 21.97 27.79
C ARG A 822 28.99 22.47 29.09
N ARG A 823 28.86 21.75 30.21
CA ARG A 823 29.63 22.00 31.43
C ARG A 823 30.50 20.82 31.79
#